data_AF-A0A5Q4D7C7-F1
#
_entry.id   AF-A0A5Q4D7C7-F1
#
_cell.length_a   1.000
_cell.length_b   1.000
_cell.length_c   1.000
_cell.angle_alpha   90.00
_cell.angle_beta   90.00
_cell.angle_gamma   90.00
#
_symmetry.space_group_name_H-M   'P 1'
#
loop_
_entity.id
_entity.type
_entity.pdbx_description
1 polymer ?
#
loop_
_entity_poly.entity_id
_entity_poly.type
_entity_poly.pdbx_seq_one_letter_code
_entity_poly.pdbx_strand_id
1 'polypeptide(L)'
;MQTKRPTVPAAEEILGGYFPVLDHGFVSLVDYMGSDEDVERAARVSYGYGTRKQSATRGLIRYLRRHRHSTPTEMVEFKFHCSMPMFVARQWIRHRTACLAEGTEVYFDLPGGIERRGNQLYKLKVEELWERFQPTENRHRPDKQRDSFRKGRRVQEMRLRQVNEDNLRIQHTRVVDVWKSGAKPVFRMVLSDGKSIECTADHRFFFRDGWKTLKEATGLEESGGRAVWQAGTHELYVNGMVMEVPGVYRDRDWLEREYNGERRTAAEIADTCEVSEHTIRKWLRVHGIRRPEGEPGGFQPGTRPWNAGKTCELGPRVLSEAWVEANRRSRSGPASNFWRGGESTEREAIGRWTTQRAPRIHEQNHWTCQLCGERSGELHCHHVIPVWADPSLARDETNLTTLCGACHRGIAGRELEVAEELGGAPVKTSWTKRPRVPWNKLTVARLVTVERFEYVGVKETYDLEVEGPFHNFVANGIVTHNSVNEYSGRYSLMPLLFYTPSEEDFALQSPQNNQGRQGEAAERTLWEAAVRRWNDGRAQATDAYSWMLEEDVAREIARIDLPLSTYTQWYWKIDLHNLLHFLSLRVDPHAQREIRVYAEIMAGIVKRVAPLSYEAWVDYDLTGTPMSRGELEVLRALVEREGEDGARARAGASLDVAAMEELGLSAREIREFVTKLDPAPRPDFELDLSTMQDAEDVAETMSRAVPQIERS
;
A
#
# COMPACT_ATOMS: atom_id res chain seq x y z
N MET A 1 40.95 5.59 19.29
CA MET A 1 41.20 4.98 17.97
C MET A 1 40.42 5.80 16.96
N GLN A 2 41.06 6.39 15.95
CA GLN A 2 40.38 7.27 14.99
C GLN A 2 39.55 6.41 14.04
N THR A 3 38.26 6.73 13.89
CA THR A 3 37.35 5.95 13.04
C THR A 3 37.72 6.06 11.56
N LYS A 4 37.50 4.99 10.79
CA LYS A 4 37.67 4.99 9.32
C LYS A 4 36.44 5.56 8.60
N ARG A 5 35.31 5.77 9.31
CA ARG A 5 34.10 6.37 8.73
C ARG A 5 34.32 7.87 8.49
N PRO A 6 33.73 8.46 7.45
CA PRO A 6 33.62 9.92 7.35
C PRO A 6 32.83 10.46 8.56
N THR A 7 33.39 11.45 9.27
CA THR A 7 32.72 12.13 10.38
C THR A 7 32.67 13.62 10.15
N VAL A 8 31.61 14.25 10.64
CA VAL A 8 31.39 15.70 10.61
C VAL A 8 31.48 16.22 12.04
N PRO A 9 32.47 17.05 12.39
CA PRO A 9 32.70 17.46 13.79
C PRO A 9 31.46 18.04 14.49
N ALA A 10 30.66 18.85 13.79
CA ALA A 10 29.44 19.43 14.34
C ALA A 10 28.33 18.39 14.62
N ALA A 11 28.30 17.29 13.86
CA ALA A 11 27.38 16.17 14.09
C ALA A 11 27.87 15.27 15.24
N GLU A 12 29.18 15.05 15.35
CA GLU A 12 29.77 14.28 16.45
C GLU A 12 29.54 14.94 17.82
N GLU A 13 29.44 16.27 17.89
CA GLU A 13 29.12 17.01 19.13
C GLU A 13 27.74 16.66 19.69
N ILE A 14 26.79 16.30 18.83
CA ILE A 14 25.39 16.03 19.21
C ILE A 14 25.02 14.54 19.13
N LEU A 15 25.97 13.69 18.72
CA LEU A 15 25.73 12.28 18.45
C LEU A 15 25.41 11.54 19.76
N GLY A 16 24.22 10.94 19.83
CA GLY A 16 23.71 10.29 21.03
C GLY A 16 23.13 11.25 22.08
N GLY A 17 23.20 12.56 21.86
CA GLY A 17 22.53 13.57 22.68
C GLY A 17 21.02 13.63 22.39
N TYR A 18 20.23 14.02 23.40
CA TYR A 18 18.77 14.06 23.32
C TYR A 18 18.28 15.49 23.45
N PHE A 19 17.58 15.98 22.42
CA PHE A 19 16.95 17.30 22.46
C PHE A 19 15.50 17.16 22.93
N PRO A 20 15.11 17.79 24.06
CA PRO A 20 13.75 17.71 24.56
C PRO A 20 12.77 18.41 23.61
N VAL A 21 11.59 17.82 23.44
CA VAL A 21 10.53 18.34 22.56
C VAL A 21 9.19 18.25 23.26
N LEU A 22 8.38 19.31 23.20
CA LEU A 22 7.12 19.41 23.96
C LEU A 22 7.38 19.23 25.47
N ASP A 23 6.45 18.60 26.20
CA ASP A 23 6.51 18.38 27.65
C ASP A 23 7.32 17.13 28.05
N HIS A 24 7.30 16.07 27.24
CA HIS A 24 7.95 14.78 27.57
C HIS A 24 8.67 14.11 26.39
N GLY A 25 8.62 14.71 25.20
CA GLY A 25 9.20 14.14 23.99
C GLY A 25 10.68 14.44 23.84
N PHE A 26 11.29 13.81 22.85
CA PHE A 26 12.67 14.09 22.47
C PHE A 26 12.95 13.71 21.02
N VAL A 27 14.03 14.27 20.45
CA VAL A 27 14.69 13.81 19.23
C VAL A 27 16.18 13.64 19.52
N SER A 28 16.73 12.49 19.16
CA SER A 28 18.16 12.21 19.25
C SER A 28 18.69 11.72 17.90
N LEU A 29 19.86 12.23 17.49
CA LEU A 29 20.64 11.65 16.41
C LEU A 29 21.44 10.47 16.97
N VAL A 30 21.00 9.26 16.67
CA VAL A 30 21.65 8.02 17.16
C VAL A 30 22.85 7.67 16.29
N ASP A 31 22.71 7.81 14.98
CA ASP A 31 23.75 7.52 14.01
C ASP A 31 23.50 8.29 12.71
N TYR A 32 24.55 8.54 11.93
CA TYR A 32 24.45 9.12 10.59
C TYR A 32 25.55 8.59 9.68
N MET A 33 25.26 8.37 8.42
CA MET A 33 26.25 7.93 7.43
C MET A 33 26.40 9.01 6.36
N GLY A 34 27.65 9.39 6.08
CA GLY A 34 27.99 10.31 5.01
C GLY A 34 27.87 11.79 5.38
N SER A 35 28.30 12.63 4.44
CA SER A 35 28.25 14.09 4.53
C SER A 35 28.02 14.72 3.14
N ASP A 36 28.02 16.05 3.05
CA ASP A 36 27.98 16.75 1.76
C ASP A 36 29.10 16.32 0.79
N GLU A 37 30.27 15.91 1.30
CA GLU A 37 31.34 15.38 0.47
C GLU A 37 31.00 14.02 -0.14
N ASP A 38 30.13 13.21 0.48
CA ASP A 38 29.62 11.97 -0.11
C ASP A 38 28.64 12.26 -1.26
N VAL A 39 27.78 13.27 -1.09
CA VAL A 39 26.89 13.76 -2.16
C VAL A 39 27.69 14.21 -3.37
N GLU A 40 28.74 15.01 -3.16
CA GLU A 40 29.65 15.42 -4.23
C GLU A 40 30.37 14.22 -4.86
N ARG A 41 30.93 13.31 -4.05
CA ARG A 41 31.62 12.12 -4.56
C ARG A 41 30.71 11.29 -5.45
N ALA A 42 29.48 11.04 -4.99
CA ALA A 42 28.49 10.27 -5.73
C ALA A 42 28.10 10.95 -7.05
N ALA A 43 27.88 12.26 -7.04
CA ALA A 43 27.58 13.02 -8.25
C ALA A 43 28.76 13.07 -9.25
N ARG A 44 29.99 12.99 -8.75
CA ARG A 44 31.23 13.07 -9.56
C ARG A 44 31.85 11.71 -9.87
N VAL A 45 31.21 10.57 -9.60
CA VAL A 45 31.75 9.24 -10.00
C VAL A 45 32.05 9.17 -11.51
N SER A 46 31.42 10.03 -12.31
CA SER A 46 31.66 10.21 -13.75
C SER A 46 32.88 11.09 -14.11
N TYR A 47 33.51 11.78 -13.15
CA TYR A 47 34.62 12.72 -13.35
C TYR A 47 35.82 12.33 -12.47
N GLY A 48 36.95 12.03 -13.09
CA GLY A 48 38.15 11.48 -12.42
C GLY A 48 38.69 12.29 -11.23
N TYR A 49 39.51 11.63 -10.42
CA TYR A 49 40.08 12.14 -9.17
C TYR A 49 40.96 13.40 -9.38
N GLY A 50 40.78 14.44 -8.56
CA GLY A 50 41.60 15.66 -8.57
C GLY A 50 41.41 16.55 -7.33
N THR A 51 42.41 17.38 -7.01
CA THR A 51 42.54 18.27 -5.83
C THR A 51 41.39 19.28 -5.68
N ARG A 52 40.76 19.35 -4.50
CA ARG A 52 39.43 19.97 -4.28
C ARG A 52 39.47 21.25 -3.43
N LYS A 53 38.57 22.19 -3.74
CA LYS A 53 38.26 23.40 -2.93
C LYS A 53 36.78 23.37 -2.52
N GLN A 54 36.46 23.75 -1.27
CA GLN A 54 35.10 23.74 -0.69
C GLN A 54 34.07 24.54 -1.51
N SER A 55 34.48 25.60 -2.20
CA SER A 55 33.60 26.39 -3.08
C SER A 55 33.06 25.60 -4.27
N ALA A 56 33.79 24.60 -4.76
CA ALA A 56 33.34 23.72 -5.85
C ALA A 56 32.26 22.74 -5.39
N THR A 57 32.33 22.27 -4.13
CA THR A 57 31.34 21.38 -3.50
C THR A 57 30.01 22.10 -3.33
N ARG A 58 30.03 23.32 -2.75
CA ARG A 58 28.82 24.15 -2.57
C ARG A 58 28.14 24.44 -3.91
N GLY A 59 28.90 24.83 -4.93
CA GLY A 59 28.37 25.08 -6.27
C GLY A 59 27.66 23.86 -6.87
N LEU A 60 28.26 22.68 -6.73
CA LEU A 60 27.69 21.43 -7.24
C LEU A 60 26.41 21.02 -6.50
N ILE A 61 26.40 21.02 -5.17
CA ILE A 61 25.21 20.62 -4.39
C ILE A 61 24.02 21.52 -4.71
N ARG A 62 24.26 22.83 -4.79
CA ARG A 62 23.24 23.80 -5.20
C ARG A 62 22.73 23.55 -6.63
N TYR A 63 23.64 23.21 -7.55
CA TYR A 63 23.26 22.82 -8.91
C TYR A 63 22.38 21.58 -8.93
N LEU A 64 22.76 20.51 -8.20
CA LEU A 64 22.02 19.27 -8.12
C LEU A 64 20.61 19.49 -7.59
N ARG A 65 20.48 20.25 -6.48
CA ARG A 65 19.18 20.53 -5.87
C ARG A 65 18.27 21.36 -6.78
N ARG A 66 18.80 22.42 -7.39
CA ARG A 66 18.06 23.26 -8.34
C ARG A 66 17.51 22.48 -9.53
N HIS A 67 18.26 21.50 -10.02
CA HIS A 67 17.86 20.64 -11.15
C HIS A 67 17.18 19.35 -10.71
N ARG A 68 16.84 19.21 -9.42
CA ARG A 68 16.17 18.03 -8.85
C ARG A 68 16.89 16.71 -9.11
N HIS A 69 18.22 16.74 -9.15
CA HIS A 69 19.06 15.53 -9.14
C HIS A 69 19.20 15.04 -7.70
N SER A 70 18.22 14.24 -7.24
CA SER A 70 18.11 13.82 -5.84
C SER A 70 18.99 12.62 -5.46
N THR A 71 19.24 11.69 -6.38
CA THR A 71 19.97 10.42 -6.09
C THR A 71 21.30 10.60 -5.37
N PRO A 72 22.18 11.58 -5.68
CA PRO A 72 23.42 11.77 -4.91
C PRO A 72 23.18 12.12 -3.43
N THR A 73 22.04 12.74 -3.12
CA THR A 73 21.65 13.15 -1.75
C THR A 73 21.29 11.94 -0.89
N GLU A 74 20.82 10.85 -1.50
CA GLU A 74 20.43 9.61 -0.80
C GLU A 74 21.61 8.87 -0.15
N MET A 75 22.85 9.25 -0.50
CA MET A 75 24.08 8.68 0.09
C MET A 75 24.31 9.11 1.53
N VAL A 76 23.56 10.09 2.02
CA VAL A 76 23.59 10.52 3.41
C VAL A 76 22.40 9.90 4.14
N GLU A 77 22.64 9.07 5.15
CA GLU A 77 21.60 8.44 5.97
C GLU A 77 21.60 8.97 7.40
N PHE A 78 20.41 9.02 8.00
CA PHE A 78 20.18 9.41 9.39
C PHE A 78 19.46 8.29 10.13
N LYS A 79 19.83 8.09 11.40
CA LYS A 79 19.11 7.25 12.35
C LYS A 79 18.75 8.09 13.57
N PHE A 80 17.46 8.30 13.75
CA PHE A 80 16.88 9.02 14.88
C PHE A 80 16.31 8.06 15.92
N HIS A 81 16.37 8.48 17.18
CA HIS A 81 15.54 7.96 18.26
C HIS A 81 14.62 9.09 18.72
N CYS A 82 13.31 8.87 18.68
CA CYS A 82 12.35 9.92 19.03
C CYS A 82 11.31 9.39 20.02
N SER A 83 10.91 10.22 20.96
CA SER A 83 9.72 10.04 21.79
C SER A 83 8.70 11.11 21.44
N MET A 84 7.47 10.73 21.12
CA MET A 84 6.41 11.66 20.72
C MET A 84 5.00 11.15 21.06
N PRO A 85 3.98 12.02 21.12
CA PRO A 85 2.61 11.58 21.33
C PRO A 85 2.11 10.71 20.17
N MET A 86 1.28 9.69 20.44
CA MET A 86 0.80 8.76 19.42
C MET A 86 0.07 9.45 18.25
N PHE A 87 -0.64 10.55 18.48
CA PHE A 87 -1.26 11.29 17.36
C PHE A 87 -0.21 11.95 16.45
N VAL A 88 0.93 12.40 16.99
CA VAL A 88 2.06 12.94 16.21
C VAL A 88 2.74 11.82 15.44
N ALA A 89 3.03 10.69 16.10
CA ALA A 89 3.60 9.50 15.46
C ALA A 89 2.74 9.06 14.26
N ARG A 90 1.41 9.02 14.43
CA ARG A 90 0.48 8.71 13.34
C ARG A 90 0.51 9.71 12.19
N GLN A 91 0.73 11.00 12.44
CA GLN A 91 0.91 12.00 11.37
C GLN A 91 2.25 11.85 10.65
N TRP A 92 3.26 11.40 11.39
CA TRP A 92 4.61 11.22 10.90
C TRP A 92 4.75 9.99 10.00
N ILE A 93 4.06 8.88 10.28
CA ILE A 93 4.10 7.68 9.41
C ILE A 93 3.26 7.84 8.13
N ARG A 94 2.40 8.86 8.00
CA ARG A 94 1.58 9.04 6.78
C ARG A 94 2.38 9.12 5.46
N HIS A 95 3.70 9.30 5.50
CA HIS A 95 4.55 9.54 4.33
C HIS A 95 5.85 8.69 4.27
N ARG A 96 5.80 7.36 4.22
CA ARG A 96 7.05 6.57 4.15
C ARG A 96 7.03 5.45 3.10
N THR A 97 8.22 5.01 2.71
CA THR A 97 8.51 4.18 1.52
C THR A 97 9.39 2.95 1.72
N ALA A 98 9.22 1.97 0.83
CA ALA A 98 9.95 0.70 0.83
C ALA A 98 10.79 0.48 -0.44
N CYS A 99 12.04 0.01 -0.28
CA CYS A 99 13.09 -0.04 -1.33
C CYS A 99 13.18 -1.40 -2.07
N LEU A 100 12.49 -1.55 -3.21
CA LEU A 100 12.47 -2.74 -4.06
C LEU A 100 13.55 -2.71 -5.16
N ALA A 101 14.08 -3.86 -5.59
CA ALA A 101 15.01 -3.90 -6.73
C ALA A 101 14.26 -3.87 -8.09
N GLU A 102 14.93 -3.36 -9.12
CA GLU A 102 14.48 -3.45 -10.51
C GLU A 102 14.06 -4.90 -10.87
N GLY A 103 12.91 -5.05 -11.52
CA GLY A 103 12.32 -6.34 -11.88
C GLY A 103 11.29 -6.86 -10.88
N THR A 104 11.11 -6.21 -9.73
CA THR A 104 10.13 -6.62 -8.70
C THR A 104 8.69 -6.31 -9.13
N GLU A 105 7.84 -7.34 -9.19
CA GLU A 105 6.42 -7.24 -9.57
C GLU A 105 5.54 -6.87 -8.36
N VAL A 106 4.84 -5.75 -8.48
CA VAL A 106 3.85 -5.26 -7.51
C VAL A 106 2.44 -5.65 -7.96
N TYR A 107 1.61 -6.12 -7.02
CA TYR A 107 0.34 -6.79 -7.30
C TYR A 107 -0.86 -5.84 -7.15
N PHE A 108 -1.58 -5.59 -8.25
CA PHE A 108 -2.78 -4.76 -8.27
C PHE A 108 -4.05 -5.55 -8.65
N ASP A 109 -5.15 -5.20 -8.00
CA ASP A 109 -6.50 -5.55 -8.42
C ASP A 109 -7.13 -4.36 -9.17
N LEU A 110 -7.67 -4.58 -10.37
CA LEU A 110 -8.22 -3.49 -11.19
C LEU A 110 -9.53 -2.92 -10.60
N PRO A 111 -9.81 -1.62 -10.78
CA PRO A 111 -11.14 -1.05 -10.54
C PRO A 111 -12.19 -1.72 -11.43
N GLY A 112 -13.39 -1.97 -10.90
CA GLY A 112 -14.47 -2.72 -11.57
C GLY A 112 -15.07 -2.08 -12.84
N GLY A 113 -14.52 -0.97 -13.34
CA GLY A 113 -14.96 -0.28 -14.56
C GLY A 113 -14.10 -0.55 -15.81
N ILE A 114 -13.03 -1.34 -15.71
CA ILE A 114 -12.19 -1.71 -16.86
C ILE A 114 -12.58 -3.12 -17.30
N GLU A 115 -13.34 -3.23 -18.39
CA GLU A 115 -13.62 -4.54 -19.02
C GLU A 115 -12.31 -5.23 -19.42
N ARG A 116 -12.20 -6.53 -19.14
CA ARG A 116 -11.13 -7.38 -19.66
C ARG A 116 -11.68 -8.53 -20.49
N ARG A 117 -11.02 -8.77 -21.62
CA ARG A 117 -10.83 -10.12 -22.15
C ARG A 117 -9.93 -10.89 -21.17
N GLY A 118 -10.51 -11.52 -20.15
CA GLY A 118 -9.84 -12.50 -19.28
C GLY A 118 -9.35 -12.02 -17.90
N ASN A 119 -9.45 -12.90 -16.91
CA ASN A 119 -9.03 -12.69 -15.52
C ASN A 119 -7.50 -12.83 -15.33
N GLN A 120 -6.71 -11.83 -15.76
CA GLN A 120 -5.33 -11.69 -15.30
C GLN A 120 -5.26 -10.89 -13.99
N LEU A 121 -4.31 -11.18 -13.11
CA LEU A 121 -3.85 -10.24 -12.08
C LEU A 121 -3.07 -9.13 -12.81
N TYR A 122 -3.25 -7.85 -12.47
CA TYR A 122 -2.41 -6.81 -13.07
C TYR A 122 -1.14 -6.67 -12.25
N LYS A 123 -0.03 -7.12 -12.83
CA LYS A 123 1.29 -6.98 -12.25
C LYS A 123 2.00 -5.85 -12.99
N LEU A 124 2.67 -4.99 -12.24
CA LEU A 124 3.60 -4.02 -12.80
C LEU A 124 4.93 -4.19 -12.11
N LYS A 125 6.01 -4.08 -12.87
CA LYS A 125 7.33 -4.00 -12.26
C LYS A 125 7.51 -2.63 -11.59
N VAL A 126 8.32 -2.56 -10.55
CA VAL A 126 8.53 -1.31 -9.80
C VAL A 126 9.12 -0.20 -10.67
N GLU A 127 9.99 -0.53 -11.62
CA GLU A 127 10.52 0.41 -12.61
C GLU A 127 9.43 0.92 -13.56
N GLU A 128 8.50 0.07 -13.99
CA GLU A 128 7.37 0.45 -14.84
C GLU A 128 6.35 1.32 -14.07
N LEU A 129 6.25 1.13 -12.75
CA LEU A 129 5.48 2.03 -11.90
C LEU A 129 6.15 3.40 -11.88
N TRP A 130 7.43 3.47 -11.54
CA TRP A 130 8.20 4.71 -11.53
C TRP A 130 8.12 5.47 -12.87
N GLU A 131 8.29 4.79 -14.01
CA GLU A 131 8.17 5.39 -15.34
C GLU A 131 6.80 6.03 -15.60
N ARG A 132 5.74 5.50 -15.00
CA ARG A 132 4.38 6.05 -15.14
C ARG A 132 4.15 7.28 -14.28
N PHE A 133 4.92 7.45 -13.20
CA PHE A 133 4.93 8.68 -12.39
C PHE A 133 5.74 9.80 -13.07
N GLN A 134 6.59 9.48 -14.04
CA GLN A 134 7.31 10.50 -14.81
C GLN A 134 6.39 11.23 -15.80
N PRO A 135 6.59 12.55 -16.00
CA PRO A 135 5.82 13.33 -16.96
C PRO A 135 6.03 12.80 -18.37
N THR A 136 4.93 12.57 -19.09
CA THR A 136 4.97 12.12 -20.50
C THR A 136 4.82 13.29 -21.45
N GLU A 137 5.65 13.33 -22.50
CA GLU A 137 5.55 14.32 -23.58
C GLU A 137 5.05 13.68 -24.89
N ASN A 138 4.05 14.29 -25.51
CA ASN A 138 3.57 13.95 -26.84
C ASN A 138 4.51 14.55 -27.89
N ARG A 139 5.59 13.83 -28.19
CA ARG A 139 6.64 14.26 -29.12
C ARG A 139 6.18 14.50 -30.56
N HIS A 140 5.01 14.00 -30.97
CA HIS A 140 4.50 14.15 -32.33
C HIS A 140 3.46 15.25 -32.47
N ARG A 141 2.69 15.52 -31.42
CA ARG A 141 1.66 16.56 -31.36
C ARG A 141 1.69 17.26 -30.00
N PRO A 142 2.70 18.09 -29.72
CA PRO A 142 2.79 18.81 -28.45
C PRO A 142 1.57 19.72 -28.21
N ASP A 143 0.96 20.22 -29.29
CA ASP A 143 -0.30 20.98 -29.32
C ASP A 143 -1.50 20.22 -28.73
N LYS A 144 -1.42 18.89 -28.65
CA LYS A 144 -2.48 18.03 -28.09
C LYS A 144 -2.09 17.36 -26.79
N GLN A 145 -1.08 17.87 -26.09
CA GLN A 145 -0.72 17.41 -24.75
C GLN A 145 -1.87 17.70 -23.77
N ARG A 146 -2.63 16.66 -23.40
CA ARG A 146 -3.81 16.83 -22.51
C ARG A 146 -3.43 16.88 -21.03
N ASP A 147 -2.58 15.97 -20.57
CA ASP A 147 -2.10 15.87 -19.19
C ASP A 147 -0.83 15.00 -19.18
N SER A 148 0.30 15.58 -18.79
CA SER A 148 1.60 14.88 -18.72
C SER A 148 1.64 13.80 -17.63
N PHE A 149 0.80 13.89 -16.59
CA PHE A 149 0.77 12.99 -15.43
C PHE A 149 -0.39 12.00 -15.44
N ARG A 150 -1.14 11.91 -16.54
CA ARG A 150 -2.32 11.02 -16.66
C ARG A 150 -2.00 9.56 -16.32
N LYS A 151 -0.78 9.09 -16.62
CA LYS A 151 -0.35 7.72 -16.32
C LYS A 151 -0.13 7.51 -14.82
N GLY A 152 0.48 8.47 -14.12
CA GLY A 152 0.72 8.43 -12.68
C GLY A 152 -0.58 8.45 -11.88
N ARG A 153 -1.49 9.39 -12.21
CA ARG A 153 -2.83 9.44 -11.59
C ARG A 153 -3.59 8.12 -11.71
N ARG A 154 -3.51 7.49 -12.89
CA ARG A 154 -4.15 6.19 -13.12
C ARG A 154 -3.56 5.08 -12.24
N VAL A 155 -2.26 5.13 -11.93
CA VAL A 155 -1.61 4.18 -11.01
C VAL A 155 -2.02 4.43 -9.57
N GLN A 156 -2.11 5.69 -9.14
CA GLN A 156 -2.60 6.07 -7.81
C GLN A 156 -4.05 5.62 -7.56
N GLU A 157 -4.87 5.52 -8.61
CA GLU A 157 -6.25 5.00 -8.53
C GLU A 157 -6.34 3.45 -8.47
N MET A 158 -5.23 2.73 -8.72
CA MET A 158 -5.23 1.27 -8.69
C MET A 158 -5.21 0.73 -7.27
N ARG A 159 -5.83 -0.44 -7.07
CA ARG A 159 -5.90 -1.09 -5.75
C ARG A 159 -4.70 -2.01 -5.56
N LEU A 160 -3.75 -1.57 -4.75
CA LEU A 160 -2.58 -2.35 -4.34
C LEU A 160 -2.98 -3.32 -3.21
N ARG A 161 -2.46 -4.55 -3.21
CA ARG A 161 -2.72 -5.50 -2.11
C ARG A 161 -1.87 -5.19 -0.88
N GLN A 162 -2.51 -5.19 0.29
CA GLN A 162 -1.92 -4.97 1.62
C GLN A 162 -2.41 -6.07 2.57
N VAL A 163 -1.57 -6.50 3.51
CA VAL A 163 -1.97 -7.37 4.62
C VAL A 163 -2.45 -6.50 5.77
N ASN A 164 -3.64 -6.78 6.28
CA ASN A 164 -4.07 -6.29 7.58
C ASN A 164 -3.31 -7.06 8.67
N GLU A 165 -2.48 -6.37 9.45
CA GLU A 165 -1.58 -7.01 10.42
C GLU A 165 -2.33 -7.62 11.62
N ASP A 166 -3.53 -7.12 11.93
CA ASP A 166 -4.32 -7.58 13.08
C ASP A 166 -4.94 -8.95 12.83
N ASN A 167 -5.33 -9.25 11.59
CA ASN A 167 -6.08 -10.46 11.25
C ASN A 167 -5.50 -11.24 10.06
N LEU A 168 -4.34 -10.80 9.54
CA LEU A 168 -3.61 -11.36 8.41
C LEU A 168 -4.41 -11.40 7.10
N ARG A 169 -5.55 -10.72 7.01
CA ARG A 169 -6.37 -10.70 5.79
C ARG A 169 -5.78 -9.75 4.76
N ILE A 170 -5.78 -10.19 3.51
CA ILE A 170 -5.44 -9.33 2.38
C ILE A 170 -6.59 -8.35 2.14
N GLN A 171 -6.28 -7.07 2.30
CA GLN A 171 -7.09 -5.93 1.94
C GLN A 171 -6.41 -5.12 0.83
N HIS A 172 -6.94 -3.94 0.51
CA HIS A 172 -6.35 -3.07 -0.51
C HIS A 172 -5.95 -1.71 0.06
N THR A 173 -4.89 -1.17 -0.51
CA THR A 173 -4.44 0.21 -0.35
C THR A 173 -4.18 0.84 -1.73
N ARG A 174 -3.62 2.05 -1.78
CA ARG A 174 -3.22 2.77 -2.99
C ARG A 174 -1.74 3.13 -2.92
N VAL A 175 -1.15 3.27 -4.10
CA VAL A 175 0.21 3.83 -4.24
C VAL A 175 0.11 5.34 -4.16
N VAL A 176 0.91 5.96 -3.31
CA VAL A 176 1.02 7.42 -3.20
C VAL A 176 2.05 7.93 -4.20
N ASP A 177 3.28 7.39 -4.15
CA ASP A 177 4.37 7.79 -5.02
C ASP A 177 5.41 6.66 -5.21
N VAL A 178 6.25 6.77 -6.24
CA VAL A 178 7.37 5.86 -6.55
C VAL A 178 8.57 6.66 -7.02
N TRP A 179 9.76 6.42 -6.45
CA TRP A 179 11.01 7.04 -6.88
C TRP A 179 12.16 6.04 -6.96
N LYS A 180 13.30 6.49 -7.50
CA LYS A 180 14.48 5.67 -7.74
C LYS A 180 15.50 5.92 -6.64
N SER A 181 15.84 4.89 -5.88
CA SER A 181 16.72 4.90 -4.69
C SER A 181 18.20 4.62 -5.00
N GLY A 182 18.53 4.54 -6.29
CA GLY A 182 19.89 4.32 -6.78
C GLY A 182 20.36 2.85 -6.77
N ALA A 183 21.61 2.64 -7.15
CA ALA A 183 22.20 1.32 -7.34
C ALA A 183 22.74 0.74 -6.02
N LYS A 184 22.19 -0.38 -5.55
CA LYS A 184 22.54 -1.04 -4.28
C LYS A 184 22.89 -2.52 -4.49
N PRO A 185 23.66 -3.15 -3.59
CA PRO A 185 23.86 -4.61 -3.59
C PRO A 185 22.53 -5.35 -3.35
N VAL A 186 22.18 -6.25 -4.26
CA VAL A 186 20.91 -6.96 -4.29
C VAL A 186 21.12 -8.47 -4.12
N PHE A 187 20.25 -9.06 -3.33
CA PHE A 187 20.17 -10.49 -3.05
C PHE A 187 18.83 -11.01 -3.55
N ARG A 188 18.84 -12.19 -4.17
CA ARG A 188 17.63 -12.93 -4.50
C ARG A 188 17.33 -13.88 -3.35
N MET A 189 16.23 -13.64 -2.66
CA MET A 189 15.64 -14.57 -1.71
C MET A 189 14.73 -15.54 -2.44
N VAL A 190 14.91 -16.84 -2.25
CA VAL A 190 14.05 -17.90 -2.81
C VAL A 190 13.34 -18.60 -1.65
N LEU A 191 12.03 -18.73 -1.74
CA LEU A 191 11.17 -19.41 -0.77
C LEU A 191 10.87 -20.84 -1.20
N SER A 192 10.54 -21.70 -0.24
CA SER A 192 10.24 -23.12 -0.46
C SER A 192 9.01 -23.39 -1.34
N ASP A 193 8.15 -22.39 -1.53
CA ASP A 193 7.01 -22.48 -2.46
C ASP A 193 7.33 -21.98 -3.89
N GLY A 194 8.61 -21.74 -4.17
CA GLY A 194 9.13 -21.30 -5.46
C GLY A 194 9.00 -19.80 -5.72
N LYS A 195 8.43 -19.01 -4.80
CA LYS A 195 8.46 -17.55 -4.90
C LYS A 195 9.88 -17.04 -4.70
N SER A 196 10.22 -15.95 -5.38
CA SER A 196 11.48 -15.26 -5.15
C SER A 196 11.33 -13.76 -5.31
N ILE A 197 12.16 -13.02 -4.59
CA ILE A 197 12.23 -11.56 -4.67
C ILE A 197 13.68 -11.10 -4.61
N GLU A 198 13.99 -10.09 -5.42
CA GLU A 198 15.28 -9.43 -5.42
C GLU A 198 15.17 -8.15 -4.59
N CYS A 199 16.02 -8.02 -3.58
CA CYS A 199 15.96 -6.93 -2.62
C CYS A 199 17.31 -6.70 -1.95
N THR A 200 17.45 -5.56 -1.27
CA THR A 200 18.64 -5.26 -0.47
C THR A 200 18.60 -6.02 0.86
N ALA A 201 19.77 -6.20 1.49
CA ALA A 201 19.84 -6.86 2.81
C ALA A 201 19.08 -6.10 3.90
N ASP A 202 18.91 -4.78 3.75
CA ASP A 202 18.18 -3.92 4.66
C ASP A 202 16.66 -3.91 4.42
N HIS A 203 16.17 -4.67 3.44
CA HIS A 203 14.75 -4.73 3.11
C HIS A 203 13.95 -5.50 4.14
N ARG A 204 12.79 -4.96 4.55
CA ARG A 204 11.96 -5.54 5.61
C ARG A 204 10.87 -6.47 5.09
N PHE A 205 10.82 -7.66 5.69
CA PHE A 205 9.78 -8.66 5.46
C PHE A 205 9.04 -8.98 6.75
N PHE A 206 7.81 -9.46 6.60
CA PHE A 206 7.00 -9.87 7.75
C PHE A 206 7.33 -11.32 8.09
N PHE A 207 8.25 -11.53 9.02
CA PHE A 207 8.61 -12.86 9.51
C PHE A 207 7.55 -13.38 10.50
N ARG A 208 7.59 -14.68 10.81
CA ARG A 208 6.73 -15.32 11.83
C ARG A 208 6.74 -14.57 13.16
N ASP A 209 7.88 -13.98 13.52
CA ASP A 209 8.13 -13.24 14.75
C ASP A 209 8.12 -11.71 14.59
N GLY A 210 7.61 -11.21 13.46
CA GLY A 210 7.39 -9.79 13.20
C GLY A 210 8.22 -9.20 12.07
N TRP A 211 8.21 -7.87 11.96
CA TRP A 211 8.94 -7.15 10.92
C TRP A 211 10.44 -7.11 11.21
N LYS A 212 11.25 -7.64 10.30
CA LYS A 212 12.73 -7.62 10.38
C LYS A 212 13.33 -7.38 9.01
N THR A 213 14.50 -6.77 8.96
CA THR A 213 15.31 -6.75 7.73
C THR A 213 15.82 -8.17 7.43
N LEU A 214 16.15 -8.45 6.16
CA LEU A 214 16.81 -9.71 5.80
C LEU A 214 18.10 -9.93 6.59
N LYS A 215 18.89 -8.86 6.77
CA LYS A 215 20.11 -8.89 7.56
C LYS A 215 19.86 -9.24 9.03
N GLU A 216 18.88 -8.63 9.67
CA GLU A 216 18.54 -8.93 11.08
C GLU A 216 17.98 -10.34 11.27
N ALA A 217 17.11 -10.80 10.36
CA ALA A 217 16.47 -12.11 10.48
C ALA A 217 17.42 -13.26 10.18
N THR A 218 18.31 -13.08 9.20
CA THR A 218 19.11 -14.18 8.65
C THR A 218 20.61 -13.96 8.74
N GLY A 219 21.09 -12.81 9.22
CA GLY A 219 22.51 -12.45 9.19
C GLY A 219 23.08 -12.32 7.78
N LEU A 220 22.24 -11.99 6.80
CA LEU A 220 22.63 -11.92 5.39
C LEU A 220 23.66 -10.81 5.13
N GLU A 221 24.81 -11.20 4.59
CA GLU A 221 25.88 -10.30 4.15
C GLU A 221 26.47 -10.76 2.81
N GLU A 222 27.15 -9.83 2.12
CA GLU A 222 27.94 -10.13 0.94
C GLU A 222 29.39 -10.43 1.36
N SER A 223 29.95 -11.52 0.86
CA SER A 223 31.37 -11.86 1.03
C SER A 223 31.92 -12.55 -0.21
N GLY A 224 32.82 -11.88 -0.93
CA GLY A 224 33.54 -12.45 -2.08
C GLY A 224 32.64 -12.75 -3.29
N GLY A 225 31.60 -11.95 -3.52
CA GLY A 225 30.61 -12.13 -4.58
C GLY A 225 29.57 -13.21 -4.27
N ARG A 226 29.42 -13.59 -3.00
CA ARG A 226 28.46 -14.61 -2.54
C ARG A 226 27.62 -14.09 -1.37
N ALA A 227 26.41 -14.62 -1.27
CA ALA A 227 25.55 -14.40 -0.11
C ALA A 227 26.01 -15.33 1.03
N VAL A 228 26.24 -14.77 2.21
CA VAL A 228 26.53 -15.50 3.45
C VAL A 228 25.40 -15.20 4.43
N TRP A 229 24.82 -16.23 5.04
CA TRP A 229 23.72 -16.09 6.01
C TRP A 229 23.80 -17.17 7.08
N GLN A 230 23.14 -16.93 8.20
CA GLN A 230 23.03 -17.85 9.33
C GLN A 230 22.12 -19.03 8.99
N ALA A 231 22.61 -20.24 9.23
CA ALA A 231 21.84 -21.46 9.09
C ALA A 231 20.68 -21.48 10.10
N GLY A 232 19.46 -21.71 9.62
CA GLY A 232 18.26 -21.72 10.45
C GLY A 232 17.00 -21.76 9.61
N THR A 233 15.86 -22.05 10.26
CA THR A 233 14.54 -21.99 9.63
C THR A 233 14.03 -20.57 9.71
N HIS A 234 14.01 -19.87 8.57
CA HIS A 234 13.51 -18.51 8.47
C HIS A 234 12.15 -18.52 7.76
N GLU A 235 11.07 -18.11 8.41
CA GLU A 235 9.72 -18.14 7.83
C GLU A 235 9.11 -16.76 7.76
N LEU A 236 8.51 -16.43 6.61
CA LEU A 236 7.88 -15.13 6.37
C LEU A 236 6.51 -15.26 5.72
N TYR A 237 5.70 -14.22 5.86
CA TYR A 237 4.35 -14.16 5.34
C TYR A 237 4.34 -13.87 3.83
N VAL A 238 3.53 -14.64 3.13
CA VAL A 238 3.26 -14.49 1.69
C VAL A 238 1.77 -14.31 1.45
N ASN A 239 1.42 -13.87 0.24
CA ASN A 239 0.04 -13.75 -0.22
C ASN A 239 -0.74 -15.06 0.00
N GLY A 240 -1.97 -14.93 0.50
CA GLY A 240 -2.77 -16.02 1.04
C GLY A 240 -3.44 -16.95 0.02
N MET A 241 -3.80 -18.15 0.47
CA MET A 241 -4.81 -19.00 -0.18
C MET A 241 -6.17 -18.82 0.50
N VAL A 242 -7.25 -19.05 -0.24
CA VAL A 242 -8.61 -19.15 0.31
C VAL A 242 -8.63 -20.36 1.24
N MET A 243 -8.73 -20.14 2.55
CA MET A 243 -8.82 -21.22 3.53
C MET A 243 -10.27 -21.70 3.65
N GLU A 244 -10.55 -22.92 3.19
CA GLU A 244 -11.20 -23.96 3.98
C GLU A 244 -10.39 -25.26 3.74
N VAL A 245 -10.12 -26.00 4.82
CA VAL A 245 -9.15 -27.12 5.01
C VAL A 245 -8.80 -27.94 3.73
N PRO A 246 -7.51 -28.22 3.42
CA PRO A 246 -7.17 -29.10 2.30
C PRO A 246 -7.64 -30.54 2.56
N GLY A 247 -8.43 -31.10 1.65
CA GLY A 247 -8.78 -32.54 1.71
C GLY A 247 -7.54 -33.43 1.64
N VAL A 248 -7.49 -34.46 2.49
CA VAL A 248 -6.35 -35.39 2.69
C VAL A 248 -5.80 -36.01 1.40
N TYR A 249 -6.64 -36.18 0.37
CA TYR A 249 -6.23 -36.68 -0.96
C TYR A 249 -5.30 -35.75 -1.76
N ARG A 250 -5.03 -34.52 -1.27
CA ARG A 250 -4.05 -33.61 -1.86
C ARG A 250 -2.64 -33.87 -1.33
N ASP A 251 -2.52 -34.54 -0.18
CA ASP A 251 -1.25 -34.98 0.37
C ASP A 251 -0.71 -36.14 -0.47
N ARG A 252 0.54 -36.01 -0.93
CA ARG A 252 1.16 -36.98 -1.84
C ARG A 252 1.35 -38.34 -1.16
N ASP A 253 1.84 -38.35 0.07
CA ASP A 253 2.25 -39.57 0.76
C ASP A 253 1.03 -40.35 1.24
N TRP A 254 -0.01 -39.65 1.70
CA TRP A 254 -1.32 -40.25 1.97
C TRP A 254 -1.91 -40.88 0.71
N LEU A 255 -1.97 -40.13 -0.40
CA LEU A 255 -2.59 -40.62 -1.63
C LEU A 255 -1.84 -41.82 -2.23
N GLU A 256 -0.51 -41.83 -2.14
CA GLU A 256 0.32 -42.95 -2.58
C GLU A 256 0.11 -44.19 -1.70
N ARG A 257 0.00 -44.02 -0.37
CA ARG A 257 -0.30 -45.13 0.54
C ARG A 257 -1.67 -45.74 0.24
N GLU A 258 -2.71 -44.94 0.06
CA GLU A 258 -4.07 -45.45 -0.22
C GLU A 258 -4.15 -46.13 -1.60
N TYR A 259 -3.54 -45.53 -2.63
CA TYR A 259 -3.65 -46.01 -4.01
C TYR A 259 -2.70 -47.18 -4.32
N ASN A 260 -1.46 -47.14 -3.84
CA ASN A 260 -0.46 -48.19 -4.09
C ASN A 260 -0.33 -49.16 -2.91
N GLY A 261 -0.31 -48.66 -1.68
CA GLY A 261 -0.13 -49.47 -0.46
C GLY A 261 -1.36 -50.31 -0.11
N GLU A 262 -2.50 -49.65 0.07
CA GLU A 262 -3.79 -50.30 0.39
C GLU A 262 -4.54 -50.79 -0.85
N ARG A 263 -3.99 -50.55 -2.05
CA ARG A 263 -4.50 -50.99 -3.36
C ARG A 263 -5.93 -50.55 -3.69
N ARG A 264 -6.35 -49.41 -3.15
CA ARG A 264 -7.69 -48.87 -3.40
C ARG A 264 -7.77 -48.26 -4.79
N THR A 265 -8.90 -48.45 -5.48
CA THR A 265 -9.15 -47.83 -6.78
C THR A 265 -9.37 -46.33 -6.63
N ALA A 266 -9.17 -45.58 -7.71
CA ALA A 266 -9.41 -44.14 -7.70
C ALA A 266 -10.87 -43.79 -7.37
N ALA A 267 -11.82 -44.69 -7.66
CA ALA A 267 -13.22 -44.58 -7.30
C ALA A 267 -13.44 -44.78 -5.80
N GLU A 268 -12.85 -45.82 -5.18
CA GLU A 268 -12.99 -46.09 -3.74
C GLU A 268 -12.35 -45.00 -2.87
N ILE A 269 -11.20 -44.48 -3.29
CA ILE A 269 -10.55 -43.34 -2.62
C ILE A 269 -11.43 -42.10 -2.77
N ALA A 270 -12.01 -41.88 -3.95
CA ALA A 270 -12.94 -40.78 -4.18
C ALA A 270 -14.15 -40.85 -3.26
N ASP A 271 -14.74 -42.03 -3.12
CA ASP A 271 -15.92 -42.25 -2.29
C ASP A 271 -15.62 -41.95 -0.82
N THR A 272 -14.47 -42.41 -0.31
CA THR A 272 -14.04 -42.12 1.08
C THR A 272 -13.66 -40.68 1.31
N CYS A 273 -13.17 -39.98 0.29
CA CYS A 273 -12.86 -38.56 0.38
C CYS A 273 -14.06 -37.67 0.06
N GLU A 274 -15.22 -38.26 -0.26
CA GLU A 274 -16.41 -37.58 -0.76
C GLU A 274 -16.13 -36.65 -1.96
N VAL A 275 -15.25 -37.10 -2.86
CA VAL A 275 -14.86 -36.37 -4.09
C VAL A 275 -15.10 -37.21 -5.33
N SER A 276 -15.05 -36.60 -6.52
CA SER A 276 -15.20 -37.37 -7.76
C SER A 276 -13.97 -38.24 -8.05
N GLU A 277 -14.17 -39.40 -8.67
CA GLU A 277 -13.06 -40.26 -9.14
C GLU A 277 -12.08 -39.50 -10.05
N HIS A 278 -12.59 -38.56 -10.84
CA HIS A 278 -11.78 -37.72 -11.73
C HIS A 278 -10.82 -36.81 -10.93
N THR A 279 -11.23 -36.36 -9.74
CA THR A 279 -10.42 -35.57 -8.82
C THR A 279 -9.22 -36.39 -8.35
N ILE A 280 -9.43 -37.64 -7.94
CA ILE A 280 -8.36 -38.55 -7.49
C ILE A 280 -7.41 -38.91 -8.65
N ARG A 281 -7.95 -39.31 -9.81
CA ARG A 281 -7.13 -39.61 -11.01
C ARG A 281 -6.24 -38.45 -11.45
N LYS A 282 -6.73 -37.21 -11.26
CA LYS A 282 -5.94 -36.01 -11.52
C LYS A 282 -4.80 -35.85 -10.51
N TRP A 283 -5.05 -35.98 -9.21
CA TRP A 283 -4.01 -35.82 -8.20
C TRP A 283 -2.95 -36.94 -8.24
N LEU A 284 -3.34 -38.17 -8.60
CA LEU A 284 -2.39 -39.23 -8.92
C LEU A 284 -1.46 -38.82 -10.08
N ARG A 285 -1.99 -38.18 -11.13
CA ARG A 285 -1.19 -37.65 -12.23
C ARG A 285 -0.29 -36.49 -11.81
N VAL A 286 -0.80 -35.56 -11.00
CA VAL A 286 -0.05 -34.39 -10.50
C VAL A 286 1.13 -34.84 -9.65
N HIS A 287 0.92 -35.81 -8.76
CA HIS A 287 1.96 -36.36 -7.89
C HIS A 287 2.83 -37.42 -8.56
N GLY A 288 2.54 -37.75 -9.82
CA GLY A 288 3.28 -38.75 -10.59
C GLY A 288 3.09 -40.20 -10.10
N ILE A 289 2.07 -40.48 -9.29
CA ILE A 289 1.81 -41.80 -8.71
C ILE A 289 1.21 -42.70 -9.80
N ARG A 290 1.92 -43.78 -10.12
CA ARG A 290 1.50 -44.80 -11.09
C ARG A 290 1.23 -46.12 -10.36
N ARG A 291 0.36 -46.97 -10.94
CA ARG A 291 0.22 -48.35 -10.47
C ARG A 291 1.52 -49.12 -10.69
N PRO A 292 1.88 -50.05 -9.78
CA PRO A 292 3.03 -50.94 -9.96
C PRO A 292 2.93 -51.73 -11.29
N GLU A 293 4.06 -51.94 -11.95
CA GLU A 293 4.13 -52.69 -13.22
C GLU A 293 3.65 -54.15 -13.04
N GLY A 294 2.75 -54.60 -13.91
CA GLY A 294 2.26 -56.00 -13.93
C GLY A 294 0.74 -56.20 -13.97
N GLU A 295 -0.08 -55.15 -13.91
CA GLU A 295 -1.55 -55.26 -13.97
C GLU A 295 -2.18 -54.53 -15.19
N PRO A 296 -3.22 -55.10 -15.84
CA PRO A 296 -3.66 -54.66 -17.16
C PRO A 296 -4.60 -53.44 -17.08
N GLY A 297 -4.09 -52.26 -17.43
CA GLY A 297 -4.88 -51.03 -17.63
C GLY A 297 -5.45 -50.84 -19.04
N GLY A 298 -5.43 -51.87 -19.89
CA GLY A 298 -5.91 -51.84 -21.29
C GLY A 298 -6.40 -53.22 -21.75
N PHE A 299 -7.11 -53.25 -22.89
CA PHE A 299 -7.62 -54.49 -23.50
C PHE A 299 -6.51 -55.55 -23.57
N GLN A 300 -6.81 -56.78 -23.15
CA GLN A 300 -5.83 -57.87 -23.15
C GLN A 300 -5.31 -58.13 -24.56
N PRO A 301 -4.00 -58.35 -24.76
CA PRO A 301 -3.44 -58.70 -26.06
C PRO A 301 -4.20 -59.89 -26.67
N GLY A 302 -4.78 -59.69 -27.87
CA GLY A 302 -5.60 -60.70 -28.56
C GLY A 302 -7.12 -60.48 -28.49
N THR A 303 -7.61 -59.52 -27.69
CA THR A 303 -9.03 -59.17 -27.69
C THR A 303 -9.35 -58.08 -28.72
N ARG A 304 -10.36 -58.31 -29.57
CA ARG A 304 -10.86 -57.32 -30.52
C ARG A 304 -11.80 -56.35 -29.78
N PRO A 305 -11.52 -55.04 -29.75
CA PRO A 305 -12.41 -54.07 -29.11
C PRO A 305 -13.81 -54.13 -29.71
N TRP A 306 -14.85 -54.01 -28.90
CA TRP A 306 -16.25 -54.13 -29.34
C TRP A 306 -16.66 -53.10 -30.41
N ASN A 307 -15.89 -52.02 -30.56
CA ASN A 307 -16.06 -50.94 -31.53
C ASN A 307 -15.13 -51.06 -32.75
N ALA A 308 -14.32 -52.12 -32.88
CA ALA A 308 -13.45 -52.33 -34.02
C ALA A 308 -14.28 -52.53 -35.31
N GLY A 309 -14.16 -51.61 -36.26
CA GLY A 309 -14.85 -51.64 -37.55
C GLY A 309 -16.27 -51.04 -37.55
N LYS A 310 -16.72 -50.41 -36.45
CA LYS A 310 -18.00 -49.70 -36.41
C LYS A 310 -17.78 -48.19 -36.48
N THR A 311 -18.37 -47.52 -37.48
CA THR A 311 -18.51 -46.07 -37.53
C THR A 311 -19.83 -45.68 -36.84
N CYS A 312 -19.74 -44.97 -35.71
CA CYS A 312 -20.92 -44.46 -35.02
C CYS A 312 -21.26 -43.06 -35.55
N GLU A 313 -22.45 -42.90 -36.15
CA GLU A 313 -23.06 -41.57 -36.24
C GLU A 313 -23.58 -41.20 -34.86
N LEU A 314 -22.97 -40.19 -34.24
CA LEU A 314 -23.40 -39.67 -32.95
C LEU A 314 -24.69 -38.87 -33.18
N GLY A 315 -25.83 -39.51 -32.95
CA GLY A 315 -27.09 -38.79 -32.77
C GLY A 315 -27.01 -37.78 -31.61
N PRO A 316 -27.94 -36.83 -31.51
CA PRO A 316 -27.95 -35.84 -30.43
C PRO A 316 -27.94 -36.58 -29.09
N ARG A 317 -26.93 -36.28 -28.26
CA ARG A 317 -26.75 -36.90 -26.93
C ARG A 317 -28.00 -36.68 -26.09
N VAL A 318 -28.78 -37.74 -25.88
CA VAL A 318 -29.80 -37.76 -24.83
C VAL A 318 -29.08 -37.93 -23.50
N LEU A 319 -28.84 -36.82 -22.81
CA LEU A 319 -28.24 -36.82 -21.48
C LEU A 319 -29.33 -37.24 -20.49
N SER A 320 -29.22 -38.43 -19.91
CA SER A 320 -30.16 -38.86 -18.87
C SER A 320 -30.06 -37.93 -17.66
N GLU A 321 -31.18 -37.73 -16.94
CA GLU A 321 -31.21 -36.87 -15.74
C GLU A 321 -30.15 -37.30 -14.70
N ALA A 322 -29.95 -38.61 -14.53
CA ALA A 322 -28.92 -39.14 -13.64
C ALA A 322 -27.49 -38.77 -14.08
N TRP A 323 -27.20 -38.79 -15.39
CA TRP A 323 -25.90 -38.39 -15.93
C TRP A 323 -25.69 -36.88 -15.78
N VAL A 324 -26.74 -36.08 -15.99
CA VAL A 324 -26.71 -34.62 -15.81
C VAL A 324 -26.46 -34.28 -14.34
N GLU A 325 -27.12 -34.95 -13.40
CA GLU A 325 -26.98 -34.71 -11.96
C GLU A 325 -25.62 -35.19 -11.42
N ALA A 326 -25.08 -36.31 -11.90
CA ALA A 326 -23.72 -36.75 -11.56
C ALA A 326 -22.64 -35.78 -12.09
N ASN A 327 -22.81 -35.25 -13.31
CA ASN A 327 -21.95 -34.19 -13.83
C ASN A 327 -22.13 -32.86 -13.08
N ARG A 328 -23.34 -32.56 -12.59
CA ARG A 328 -23.61 -31.39 -11.76
C ARG A 328 -22.82 -31.49 -10.46
N ARG A 329 -22.98 -32.58 -9.71
CA ARG A 329 -22.28 -32.83 -8.43
C ARG A 329 -20.76 -32.82 -8.56
N SER A 330 -20.21 -33.49 -9.58
CA SER A 330 -18.74 -33.54 -9.80
C SER A 330 -18.13 -32.20 -10.24
N ARG A 331 -18.95 -31.23 -10.68
CA ARG A 331 -18.49 -29.93 -11.18
C ARG A 331 -18.84 -28.77 -10.24
N SER A 332 -19.60 -29.02 -9.17
CA SER A 332 -20.01 -28.05 -8.15
C SER A 332 -19.45 -28.39 -6.77
N GLY A 333 -19.28 -27.38 -5.91
CA GLY A 333 -18.91 -27.55 -4.50
C GLY A 333 -17.41 -27.74 -4.20
N PRO A 334 -16.99 -27.70 -2.91
CA PRO A 334 -15.59 -27.66 -2.46
C PRO A 334 -14.66 -28.76 -2.96
N ALA A 335 -15.24 -29.92 -3.29
CA ALA A 335 -14.53 -31.11 -3.75
C ALA A 335 -14.21 -31.12 -5.27
N SER A 336 -14.81 -30.21 -6.05
CA SER A 336 -14.62 -30.13 -7.50
C SER A 336 -13.37 -29.33 -7.86
N ASN A 337 -12.56 -29.82 -8.79
CA ASN A 337 -11.42 -29.10 -9.36
C ASN A 337 -11.81 -27.93 -10.29
N PHE A 338 -13.09 -27.74 -10.58
CA PHE A 338 -13.65 -26.54 -11.22
C PHE A 338 -14.15 -25.50 -10.20
N TRP A 339 -14.15 -25.84 -8.91
CA TRP A 339 -14.55 -24.97 -7.83
C TRP A 339 -13.51 -23.87 -7.61
N ARG A 340 -13.94 -22.62 -7.68
CA ARG A 340 -13.08 -21.44 -7.51
C ARG A 340 -13.31 -20.77 -6.15
N GLY A 341 -13.70 -21.54 -5.14
CA GLY A 341 -13.92 -21.09 -3.75
C GLY A 341 -15.25 -20.37 -3.53
N GLY A 342 -16.36 -21.12 -3.57
CA GLY A 342 -17.72 -20.65 -3.28
C GLY A 342 -18.77 -21.54 -3.93
N GLU A 343 -19.98 -21.62 -3.37
CA GLU A 343 -21.14 -22.14 -4.10
C GLU A 343 -21.22 -21.42 -5.46
N SER A 344 -21.57 -22.09 -6.56
CA SER A 344 -22.17 -21.33 -7.66
C SER A 344 -23.36 -20.66 -7.01
N THR A 345 -23.34 -19.34 -6.86
CA THR A 345 -24.44 -18.70 -6.14
C THR A 345 -25.72 -19.15 -6.82
N GLU A 346 -26.77 -19.39 -6.06
CA GLU A 346 -28.05 -19.82 -6.62
C GLU A 346 -28.47 -18.93 -7.81
N ARG A 347 -28.08 -17.65 -7.76
CA ARG A 347 -28.19 -16.65 -8.83
C ARG A 347 -27.42 -16.96 -10.12
N GLU A 348 -26.20 -17.49 -10.06
CA GLU A 348 -25.44 -17.91 -11.25
C GLU A 348 -26.03 -19.18 -11.88
N ALA A 349 -26.61 -20.06 -11.07
CA ALA A 349 -27.34 -21.23 -11.55
C ALA A 349 -28.67 -20.82 -12.20
N ILE A 350 -29.38 -19.86 -11.61
CA ILE A 350 -30.59 -19.26 -12.18
C ILE A 350 -30.25 -18.54 -13.49
N GLY A 351 -29.20 -17.72 -13.52
CA GLY A 351 -28.77 -17.02 -14.74
C GLY A 351 -28.42 -17.97 -15.88
N ARG A 352 -27.68 -19.06 -15.59
CA ARG A 352 -27.39 -20.12 -16.59
C ARG A 352 -28.66 -20.81 -17.08
N TRP A 353 -29.59 -21.11 -16.17
CA TRP A 353 -30.88 -21.70 -16.54
C TRP A 353 -31.70 -20.76 -17.43
N THR A 354 -31.78 -19.48 -17.09
CA THR A 354 -32.47 -18.45 -17.90
C THR A 354 -31.85 -18.31 -19.29
N THR A 355 -30.50 -18.31 -19.39
CA THR A 355 -29.81 -18.29 -20.68
C THR A 355 -30.11 -19.53 -21.53
N GLN A 356 -30.21 -20.71 -20.91
CA GLN A 356 -30.56 -21.96 -21.62
C GLN A 356 -31.99 -21.95 -22.15
N ARG A 357 -32.92 -21.26 -21.47
CA ARG A 357 -34.31 -21.12 -21.93
C ARG A 357 -34.53 -19.96 -22.89
N ALA A 358 -33.61 -18.99 -22.94
CA ALA A 358 -33.74 -17.77 -23.75
C ALA A 358 -34.17 -18.00 -25.20
N PRO A 359 -33.61 -18.94 -25.99
CA PRO A 359 -34.05 -19.16 -27.37
C PRO A 359 -35.55 -19.51 -27.49
N ARG A 360 -36.04 -20.35 -26.58
CA ARG A 360 -37.44 -20.80 -26.54
C ARG A 360 -38.37 -19.67 -26.09
N ILE A 361 -37.98 -18.89 -25.09
CA ILE A 361 -38.76 -17.75 -24.59
C ILE A 361 -38.84 -16.64 -25.65
N HIS A 362 -37.76 -16.39 -26.39
CA HIS A 362 -37.76 -15.43 -27.50
C HIS A 362 -38.68 -15.86 -28.65
N GLU A 363 -38.66 -17.14 -28.98
CA GLU A 363 -39.56 -17.71 -29.99
C GLU A 363 -41.03 -17.62 -29.56
N GLN A 364 -41.35 -17.96 -28.30
CA GLN A 364 -42.70 -17.81 -27.73
C GLN A 364 -43.20 -16.36 -27.78
N ASN A 365 -42.31 -15.40 -27.50
CA ASN A 365 -42.64 -13.98 -27.54
C ASN A 365 -42.46 -13.38 -28.94
N HIS A 366 -42.46 -14.19 -30.00
CA HIS A 366 -42.37 -13.77 -31.40
C HIS A 366 -41.19 -12.82 -31.72
N TRP A 367 -40.10 -12.94 -30.95
CA TRP A 367 -38.91 -12.10 -31.04
C TRP A 367 -39.20 -10.60 -30.85
N THR A 368 -40.29 -10.25 -30.16
CA THR A 368 -40.66 -8.87 -29.83
C THR A 368 -40.46 -8.59 -28.35
N CYS A 369 -40.06 -7.36 -28.03
CA CYS A 369 -39.97 -6.89 -26.66
C CYS A 369 -41.38 -6.78 -26.06
N GLN A 370 -41.60 -7.37 -24.89
CA GLN A 370 -42.90 -7.36 -24.22
C GLN A 370 -43.19 -6.07 -23.43
N LEU A 371 -42.24 -5.11 -23.40
CA LEU A 371 -42.47 -3.77 -22.84
C LEU A 371 -42.80 -2.75 -23.94
N CYS A 372 -41.94 -2.60 -24.96
CA CYS A 372 -42.15 -1.60 -26.02
C CYS A 372 -42.85 -2.14 -27.28
N GLY A 373 -43.03 -3.46 -27.41
CA GLY A 373 -43.61 -4.09 -28.60
C GLY A 373 -42.67 -4.18 -29.82
N GLU A 374 -41.51 -3.54 -29.78
CA GLU A 374 -40.58 -3.49 -30.93
C GLU A 374 -39.70 -4.74 -31.05
N ARG A 375 -39.25 -5.03 -32.27
CA ARG A 375 -38.21 -6.03 -32.55
C ARG A 375 -36.84 -5.41 -32.40
N SER A 376 -35.88 -6.18 -31.86
CA SER A 376 -34.51 -5.73 -31.62
C SER A 376 -33.50 -6.82 -32.01
N GLY A 377 -32.32 -6.40 -32.48
CA GLY A 377 -31.18 -7.31 -32.67
C GLY A 377 -30.50 -7.74 -31.37
N GLU A 378 -30.80 -7.04 -30.27
CA GLU A 378 -30.33 -7.36 -28.91
C GLU A 378 -31.56 -7.64 -28.03
N LEU A 379 -31.80 -8.92 -27.73
CA LEU A 379 -32.89 -9.41 -26.87
C LEU A 379 -32.33 -10.11 -25.63
N HIS A 380 -33.00 -9.91 -24.50
CA HIS A 380 -32.67 -10.51 -23.20
C HIS A 380 -33.88 -11.25 -22.64
N CYS A 381 -33.61 -12.44 -22.08
CA CYS A 381 -34.60 -13.20 -21.33
C CYS A 381 -34.60 -12.71 -19.88
N HIS A 382 -35.74 -12.20 -19.42
CA HIS A 382 -35.89 -11.50 -18.14
C HIS A 382 -36.95 -12.18 -17.26
N HIS A 383 -36.75 -12.20 -15.94
CA HIS A 383 -37.76 -12.69 -15.01
C HIS A 383 -38.83 -11.62 -14.76
N VAL A 384 -40.11 -11.91 -15.02
CA VAL A 384 -41.23 -10.97 -14.81
C VAL A 384 -41.31 -10.56 -13.34
N ILE A 385 -41.35 -11.53 -12.42
CA ILE A 385 -41.19 -11.31 -10.99
C ILE A 385 -39.71 -11.47 -10.64
N PRO A 386 -39.07 -10.43 -10.05
CA PRO A 386 -37.65 -10.49 -9.72
C PRO A 386 -37.33 -11.65 -8.76
N VAL A 387 -36.26 -12.39 -9.06
CA VAL A 387 -35.78 -13.53 -8.26
C VAL A 387 -35.56 -13.19 -6.78
N TRP A 388 -35.19 -11.94 -6.46
CA TRP A 388 -35.00 -11.51 -5.08
C TRP A 388 -36.32 -11.23 -4.34
N ALA A 389 -37.41 -10.99 -5.08
CA ALA A 389 -38.75 -10.77 -4.54
C ALA A 389 -39.46 -12.11 -4.28
N ASP A 390 -39.35 -13.07 -5.20
CA ASP A 390 -39.83 -14.45 -5.00
C ASP A 390 -38.83 -15.47 -5.60
N PRO A 391 -37.95 -16.06 -4.75
CA PRO A 391 -36.98 -17.05 -5.20
C PRO A 391 -37.59 -18.34 -5.76
N SER A 392 -38.84 -18.67 -5.39
CA SER A 392 -39.48 -19.92 -5.83
C SER A 392 -39.76 -19.93 -7.34
N LEU A 393 -39.97 -18.75 -7.93
CA LEU A 393 -40.24 -18.56 -9.35
C LEU A 393 -38.97 -18.41 -10.21
N ALA A 394 -37.79 -18.56 -9.61
CA ALA A 394 -36.52 -18.28 -10.30
C ALA A 394 -36.20 -19.28 -11.42
N ARG A 395 -36.78 -20.48 -11.37
CA ARG A 395 -36.64 -21.54 -12.39
C ARG A 395 -37.99 -21.95 -13.02
N ASP A 396 -38.96 -21.05 -12.98
CA ASP A 396 -40.24 -21.22 -13.66
C ASP A 396 -40.19 -20.54 -15.03
N GLU A 397 -40.45 -21.29 -16.10
CA GLU A 397 -40.47 -20.73 -17.46
C GLU A 397 -41.58 -19.72 -17.66
N THR A 398 -42.70 -19.85 -16.93
CA THR A 398 -43.82 -18.92 -17.00
C THR A 398 -43.48 -17.55 -16.42
N ASN A 399 -42.43 -17.48 -15.60
CA ASN A 399 -41.89 -16.24 -15.05
C ASN A 399 -40.83 -15.61 -15.97
N LEU A 400 -40.62 -16.09 -17.19
CA LEU A 400 -39.65 -15.52 -18.13
C LEU A 400 -40.34 -14.77 -19.27
N THR A 401 -39.72 -13.67 -19.71
CA THR A 401 -40.19 -12.86 -20.83
C THR A 401 -39.03 -12.33 -21.68
N THR A 402 -39.34 -11.67 -22.78
CA THR A 402 -38.39 -11.16 -23.78
C THR A 402 -38.39 -9.66 -23.79
N LEU A 403 -37.23 -9.04 -23.56
CA LEU A 403 -37.06 -7.59 -23.54
C LEU A 403 -35.91 -7.15 -24.46
N CYS A 404 -36.02 -5.98 -25.09
CA CYS A 404 -34.90 -5.40 -25.84
C CYS A 404 -33.82 -4.85 -24.90
N GLY A 405 -32.58 -4.70 -25.39
CA GLY A 405 -31.47 -4.16 -24.60
C GLY A 405 -31.76 -2.81 -23.96
N ALA A 406 -32.48 -1.91 -24.64
CA ALA A 406 -32.84 -0.59 -24.11
C ALA A 406 -33.81 -0.69 -22.93
N CYS A 407 -34.94 -1.40 -23.09
CA CYS A 407 -35.90 -1.63 -22.01
C CYS A 407 -35.27 -2.39 -20.84
N HIS A 408 -34.48 -3.43 -21.12
CA HIS A 408 -33.83 -4.24 -20.08
C HIS A 408 -32.86 -3.42 -19.21
N ARG A 409 -32.14 -2.45 -19.80
CA ARG A 409 -31.26 -1.53 -19.05
C ARG A 409 -32.04 -0.54 -18.18
N GLY A 410 -33.25 -0.17 -18.57
CA GLY A 410 -34.11 0.80 -17.86
C GLY A 410 -34.83 0.24 -16.62
N ILE A 411 -34.73 -1.06 -16.35
CA ILE A 411 -35.45 -1.74 -15.25
C ILE A 411 -34.84 -1.47 -13.87
N ALA A 412 -33.54 -1.17 -13.81
CA ALA A 412 -32.84 -1.01 -12.54
C ALA A 412 -33.44 0.13 -11.70
N GLY A 413 -33.92 -0.19 -10.50
CA GLY A 413 -34.58 0.76 -9.60
C GLY A 413 -36.10 0.85 -9.75
N ARG A 414 -36.69 0.18 -10.76
CA ARG A 414 -38.14 0.13 -11.03
C ARG A 414 -38.63 -1.30 -11.23
N GLU A 415 -37.90 -2.28 -10.68
CA GLU A 415 -38.08 -3.71 -10.97
C GLU A 415 -39.48 -4.23 -10.61
N LEU A 416 -40.14 -3.63 -9.63
CA LEU A 416 -41.48 -4.01 -9.17
C LEU A 416 -42.60 -3.38 -10.01
N GLU A 417 -42.42 -2.13 -10.45
CA GLU A 417 -43.36 -1.45 -11.37
C GLU A 417 -43.41 -2.18 -12.71
N VAL A 418 -42.24 -2.57 -13.23
CA VAL A 418 -42.12 -3.31 -14.49
C VAL A 418 -42.72 -4.72 -14.39
N ALA A 419 -42.68 -5.35 -13.20
CA ALA A 419 -43.32 -6.64 -12.98
C ALA A 419 -44.85 -6.54 -13.14
N GLU A 420 -45.47 -5.45 -12.67
CA GLU A 420 -46.91 -5.19 -12.82
C GLU A 420 -47.27 -4.88 -14.27
N GLU A 421 -46.47 -4.06 -14.96
CA GLU A 421 -46.67 -3.74 -16.39
C GLU A 421 -46.62 -4.99 -17.29
N LEU A 422 -45.76 -5.97 -16.94
CA LEU A 422 -45.62 -7.24 -17.64
C LEU A 422 -46.67 -8.30 -17.21
N GLY A 423 -47.64 -7.93 -16.36
CA GLY A 423 -48.73 -8.82 -15.94
C GLY A 423 -48.39 -9.77 -14.79
N GLY A 424 -47.37 -9.46 -13.99
CA GLY A 424 -47.00 -10.21 -12.78
C GLY A 424 -47.98 -10.04 -11.61
N ALA A 425 -47.80 -10.83 -10.55
CA ALA A 425 -48.64 -10.76 -9.34
C ALA A 425 -48.48 -9.41 -8.60
N PRO A 426 -49.49 -8.93 -7.85
CA PRO A 426 -49.42 -7.67 -7.12
C PRO A 426 -48.24 -7.62 -6.15
N VAL A 427 -47.55 -6.48 -6.09
CA VAL A 427 -46.38 -6.28 -5.22
C VAL A 427 -46.77 -6.45 -3.75
N LYS A 428 -46.08 -7.35 -3.04
CA LYS A 428 -46.31 -7.61 -1.61
C LYS A 428 -45.48 -6.67 -0.73
N THR A 429 -46.06 -6.13 0.33
CA THR A 429 -45.39 -5.22 1.29
C THR A 429 -44.24 -5.87 2.07
N SER A 430 -44.13 -7.20 2.08
CA SER A 430 -43.05 -7.95 2.72
C SER A 430 -41.77 -8.09 1.87
N TRP A 431 -41.80 -7.69 0.60
CA TRP A 431 -40.64 -7.80 -0.30
C TRP A 431 -39.60 -6.71 0.01
N THR A 432 -38.50 -7.10 0.65
CA THR A 432 -37.38 -6.20 0.97
C THR A 432 -36.19 -6.47 0.06
N LYS A 433 -35.61 -5.40 -0.51
CA LYS A 433 -34.42 -5.50 -1.37
C LYS A 433 -33.24 -5.98 -0.53
N ARG A 434 -32.54 -7.02 -0.99
CA ARG A 434 -31.34 -7.53 -0.32
C ARG A 434 -30.24 -6.43 -0.30
N PRO A 435 -29.60 -6.16 0.85
CA PRO A 435 -28.48 -5.21 0.91
C PRO A 435 -27.30 -5.68 0.06
N ARG A 436 -26.60 -4.75 -0.60
CA ARG A 436 -25.43 -5.06 -1.44
C ARG A 436 -24.24 -5.46 -0.58
N VAL A 437 -23.75 -6.69 -0.75
CA VAL A 437 -22.50 -7.15 -0.13
C VAL A 437 -21.31 -6.71 -1.01
N PRO A 438 -20.25 -6.07 -0.45
CA PRO A 438 -19.06 -5.70 -1.22
C PRO A 438 -18.32 -6.95 -1.71
N TRP A 439 -18.03 -6.99 -3.00
CA TRP A 439 -17.24 -8.03 -3.65
C TRP A 439 -15.74 -7.91 -3.28
N ASN A 440 -15.20 -8.88 -2.52
CA ASN A 440 -13.91 -9.57 -2.77
C ASN A 440 -13.65 -10.66 -1.72
N LYS A 441 -13.18 -11.83 -2.17
CA LYS A 441 -12.79 -12.97 -1.32
C LYS A 441 -11.54 -12.59 -0.51
N LEU A 442 -11.72 -12.29 0.77
CA LEU A 442 -10.63 -12.04 1.70
C LEU A 442 -9.76 -13.31 1.79
N THR A 443 -8.49 -13.21 1.38
CA THR A 443 -7.47 -14.27 1.56
C THR A 443 -6.68 -13.98 2.82
N VAL A 444 -6.12 -14.99 3.49
CA VAL A 444 -5.33 -14.83 4.72
C VAL A 444 -3.87 -15.15 4.40
N ALA A 445 -2.94 -14.25 4.75
CA ALA A 445 -1.51 -14.45 4.56
C ALA A 445 -1.05 -15.74 5.25
N ARG A 446 -0.10 -16.46 4.64
CA ARG A 446 0.45 -17.73 5.16
C ARG A 446 1.95 -17.64 5.31
N LEU A 447 2.52 -18.46 6.19
CA LEU A 447 3.96 -18.58 6.35
C LEU A 447 4.59 -19.50 5.30
N VAL A 448 5.78 -19.12 4.82
CA VAL A 448 6.62 -19.92 3.94
C VAL A 448 8.08 -19.75 4.35
N THR A 449 8.83 -20.85 4.31
CA THR A 449 10.25 -20.89 4.68
C THR A 449 11.13 -20.34 3.56
N VAL A 450 12.17 -19.60 3.93
CA VAL A 450 13.26 -19.20 3.04
C VAL A 450 14.16 -20.41 2.79
N GLU A 451 14.38 -20.72 1.52
CA GLU A 451 15.18 -21.87 1.09
C GLU A 451 16.65 -21.47 0.88
N ARG A 452 16.89 -20.35 0.19
CA ARG A 452 18.25 -19.88 -0.10
C ARG A 452 18.30 -18.40 -0.46
N PHE A 453 19.52 -17.85 -0.35
CA PHE A 453 19.88 -16.53 -0.86
C PHE A 453 20.94 -16.64 -1.96
N GLU A 454 20.80 -15.83 -3.01
CA GLU A 454 21.78 -15.70 -4.08
C GLU A 454 22.20 -14.22 -4.16
N TYR A 455 23.51 -13.94 -4.17
CA TYR A 455 23.98 -12.58 -4.45
C TYR A 455 23.84 -12.31 -5.95
N VAL A 456 23.06 -11.29 -6.31
CA VAL A 456 22.75 -10.98 -7.72
C VAL A 456 23.71 -9.93 -8.29
N GLY A 457 24.29 -9.10 -7.43
CA GLY A 457 25.16 -7.98 -7.80
C GLY A 457 24.54 -6.63 -7.46
N VAL A 458 25.10 -5.56 -8.00
CA VAL A 458 24.57 -4.20 -7.82
C VAL A 458 23.49 -3.94 -8.87
N LYS A 459 22.29 -3.56 -8.41
CA LYS A 459 21.14 -3.22 -9.27
C LYS A 459 20.51 -1.92 -8.83
N GLU A 460 19.79 -1.27 -9.75
CA GLU A 460 18.95 -0.14 -9.42
C GLU A 460 17.80 -0.55 -8.50
N THR A 461 17.50 0.31 -7.53
CA THR A 461 16.45 0.11 -6.54
C THR A 461 15.47 1.28 -6.54
N TYR A 462 14.26 1.04 -6.06
CA TYR A 462 13.12 1.92 -6.17
C TYR A 462 12.32 1.90 -4.87
N ASP A 463 11.88 3.06 -4.42
CA ASP A 463 11.08 3.22 -3.22
C ASP A 463 9.61 3.40 -3.57
N LEU A 464 8.72 2.68 -2.86
CA LEU A 464 7.26 2.71 -3.05
C LEU A 464 6.54 3.23 -1.81
N GLU A 465 5.71 4.28 -1.94
CA GLU A 465 4.87 4.84 -0.88
C GLU A 465 3.44 4.30 -0.99
N VAL A 466 2.87 3.86 0.13
CA VAL A 466 1.53 3.26 0.17
C VAL A 466 0.65 3.88 1.26
N GLU A 467 -0.63 4.05 0.94
CA GLU A 467 -1.64 4.66 1.82
C GLU A 467 -2.05 3.72 2.97
N GLY A 468 -2.68 4.28 4.01
CA GLY A 468 -3.36 3.51 5.06
C GLY A 468 -2.46 3.02 6.20
N PRO A 469 -3.05 2.55 7.31
CA PRO A 469 -2.38 2.45 8.60
C PRO A 469 -1.28 1.37 8.70
N PHE A 470 -1.31 0.36 7.83
CA PHE A 470 -0.39 -0.78 7.92
C PHE A 470 0.87 -0.62 7.05
N HIS A 471 0.88 0.34 6.12
CA HIS A 471 2.05 0.69 5.28
C HIS A 471 2.85 -0.47 4.64
N ASN A 472 2.24 -1.65 4.51
CA ASN A 472 2.79 -2.84 3.86
C ASN A 472 2.07 -3.12 2.54
N PHE A 473 2.69 -3.94 1.70
CA PHE A 473 2.12 -4.40 0.44
C PHE A 473 2.69 -5.76 0.01
N VAL A 474 2.13 -6.31 -1.06
CA VAL A 474 2.55 -7.60 -1.62
C VAL A 474 3.38 -7.40 -2.90
N ALA A 475 4.65 -7.81 -2.85
CA ALA A 475 5.60 -7.78 -3.97
C ALA A 475 6.12 -9.20 -4.26
N ASN A 476 6.10 -9.63 -5.52
CA ASN A 476 6.38 -11.03 -5.92
C ASN A 476 5.59 -12.09 -5.12
N GLY A 477 4.44 -11.71 -4.58
CA GLY A 477 3.64 -12.56 -3.70
C GLY A 477 4.15 -12.68 -2.26
N ILE A 478 5.13 -11.86 -1.86
CA ILE A 478 5.75 -11.80 -0.53
C ILE A 478 5.32 -10.49 0.16
N VAL A 479 5.06 -10.56 1.47
CA VAL A 479 4.59 -9.41 2.26
C VAL A 479 5.79 -8.58 2.70
N THR A 480 5.80 -7.30 2.33
CA THR A 480 6.93 -6.38 2.54
C THR A 480 6.45 -5.06 3.17
N HIS A 481 7.33 -4.40 3.93
CA HIS A 481 7.05 -3.13 4.60
C HIS A 481 8.16 -2.10 4.37
N ASN A 482 7.91 -0.95 4.95
CA ASN A 482 8.63 0.30 4.97
C ASN A 482 9.47 0.45 6.27
N SER A 483 10.44 1.35 6.35
CA SER A 483 11.43 1.35 7.45
C SER A 483 11.01 2.20 8.66
N VAL A 484 10.22 1.65 9.60
CA VAL A 484 9.91 2.24 10.92
C VAL A 484 9.95 1.16 12.01
N ASN A 485 10.61 1.38 13.16
CA ASN A 485 10.52 0.48 14.32
C ASN A 485 9.98 1.23 15.55
N GLU A 486 8.68 1.07 15.82
CA GLU A 486 7.97 1.71 16.94
C GLU A 486 7.95 0.81 18.19
N TYR A 487 8.03 1.44 19.36
CA TYR A 487 7.86 0.81 20.66
C TYR A 487 6.52 0.06 20.74
N SER A 488 6.59 -1.25 20.96
CA SER A 488 5.41 -2.10 20.97
C SER A 488 4.83 -2.24 22.37
N GLY A 489 3.72 -1.55 22.63
CA GLY A 489 2.90 -1.78 23.83
C GLY A 489 2.30 -3.18 23.95
N ARG A 490 2.49 -4.08 22.97
CA ARG A 490 2.14 -5.51 23.10
C ARG A 490 3.18 -6.26 23.93
N TYR A 491 4.45 -5.91 23.75
CA TYR A 491 5.59 -6.59 24.37
C TYR A 491 6.12 -5.85 25.58
N SER A 492 5.89 -4.54 25.67
CA SER A 492 6.38 -3.69 26.76
C SER A 492 5.24 -2.92 27.41
N LEU A 493 5.43 -2.52 28.67
CA LEU A 493 4.50 -1.62 29.35
C LEU A 493 4.60 -0.22 28.74
N MET A 494 3.47 0.46 28.62
CA MET A 494 3.45 1.82 28.07
C MET A 494 3.90 2.81 29.14
N PRO A 495 4.81 3.76 28.84
CA PRO A 495 5.08 4.86 29.73
C PRO A 495 3.84 5.76 29.79
N LEU A 496 3.34 6.04 31.00
CA LEU A 496 2.12 6.83 31.20
C LEU A 496 2.43 8.34 31.20
N LEU A 497 3.07 8.78 30.12
CA LEU A 497 3.33 10.19 29.83
C LEU A 497 2.30 10.67 28.82
N PHE A 498 1.64 11.79 29.10
CA PHE A 498 0.56 12.32 28.26
C PHE A 498 0.84 13.76 27.86
N TYR A 499 0.80 14.03 26.56
CA TYR A 499 0.99 15.37 26.03
C TYR A 499 -0.06 16.36 26.53
N THR A 500 0.40 17.50 27.02
CA THR A 500 -0.41 18.66 27.38
C THR A 500 0.14 19.90 26.67
N PRO A 501 -0.67 20.58 25.82
CA PRO A 501 -0.22 21.81 25.17
C PRO A 501 0.01 22.92 26.19
N SER A 502 1.00 23.78 25.91
CA SER A 502 1.23 25.02 26.65
C SER A 502 0.02 25.96 26.56
N GLU A 503 -0.06 26.94 27.46
CA GLU A 503 -1.11 27.97 27.42
C GLU A 503 -1.10 28.71 26.07
N GLU A 504 0.10 29.00 25.54
CA GLU A 504 0.30 29.73 24.29
C GLU A 504 -0.10 28.92 23.04
N ASP A 505 0.08 27.60 23.07
CA ASP A 505 -0.23 26.71 21.95
C ASP A 505 -1.71 26.26 21.92
N PHE A 506 -2.47 26.56 22.98
CA PHE A 506 -3.88 26.22 23.09
C PHE A 506 -4.75 27.30 22.46
N ALA A 507 -5.22 27.04 21.24
CA ALA A 507 -5.98 27.99 20.44
C ALA A 507 -7.31 27.41 19.94
N LEU A 508 -8.26 28.30 19.60
CA LEU A 508 -9.55 27.93 19.04
C LEU A 508 -9.42 27.46 17.58
N GLN A 509 -10.48 26.82 17.06
CA GLN A 509 -10.54 26.36 15.67
C GLN A 509 -10.53 27.54 14.67
N SER A 510 -9.69 27.48 13.64
CA SER A 510 -9.69 28.53 12.59
C SER A 510 -11.01 28.58 11.85
N PRO A 511 -11.59 29.78 11.58
CA PRO A 511 -12.80 29.94 10.77
C PRO A 511 -12.54 29.69 9.27
N GLN A 512 -11.28 29.63 8.84
CA GLN A 512 -10.91 29.32 7.45
C GLN A 512 -10.79 27.81 7.25
N ASN A 513 -11.54 27.27 6.28
CA ASN A 513 -11.46 25.85 5.92
C ASN A 513 -10.03 25.48 5.49
N ASN A 514 -9.56 24.30 5.92
CA ASN A 514 -8.20 23.75 5.73
C ASN A 514 -7.10 24.31 6.64
N GLN A 515 -7.43 25.13 7.64
CA GLN A 515 -6.50 25.50 8.71
C GLN A 515 -6.91 24.87 10.04
N GLY A 516 -5.93 24.44 10.83
CA GLY A 516 -6.16 23.77 12.12
C GLY A 516 -6.61 24.74 13.21
N ARG A 517 -5.69 25.58 13.69
CA ARG A 517 -5.91 26.48 14.84
C ARG A 517 -5.95 27.95 14.40
N GLN A 518 -6.61 28.79 15.18
CA GLN A 518 -6.43 30.25 15.12
C GLN A 518 -5.02 30.63 15.58
N GLY A 519 -4.54 31.79 15.14
CA GLY A 519 -3.21 32.28 15.51
C GLY A 519 -3.11 32.81 16.94
N GLU A 520 -4.23 33.17 17.56
CA GLU A 520 -4.29 33.67 18.94
C GLU A 520 -4.62 32.53 19.92
N ALA A 521 -3.96 32.54 21.07
CA ALA A 521 -4.26 31.63 22.17
C ALA A 521 -5.67 31.88 22.71
N ALA A 522 -6.34 30.82 23.15
CA ALA A 522 -7.64 30.92 23.78
C ALA A 522 -7.50 31.47 25.21
N GLU A 523 -8.63 31.85 25.82
CA GLU A 523 -8.64 32.34 27.19
C GLU A 523 -8.03 31.32 28.16
N ARG A 524 -7.16 31.81 29.04
CA ARG A 524 -6.50 31.00 30.08
C ARG A 524 -7.47 30.15 30.90
N THR A 525 -8.64 30.70 31.25
CA THR A 525 -9.67 30.01 32.01
C THR A 525 -10.19 28.75 31.29
N LEU A 526 -10.28 28.81 29.96
CA LEU A 526 -10.67 27.67 29.12
C LEU A 526 -9.54 26.64 29.03
N TRP A 527 -8.28 27.07 28.89
CA TRP A 527 -7.11 26.18 28.92
C TRP A 527 -7.04 25.43 30.25
N GLU A 528 -7.12 26.12 31.39
CA GLU A 528 -7.13 25.50 32.72
C GLU A 528 -8.28 24.50 32.88
N ALA A 529 -9.46 24.82 32.34
CA ALA A 529 -10.62 23.95 32.36
C ALA A 529 -10.46 22.72 31.45
N ALA A 530 -9.73 22.82 30.34
CA ALA A 530 -9.39 21.72 29.45
C ALA A 530 -8.34 20.80 30.10
N VAL A 531 -7.27 21.37 30.68
CA VAL A 531 -6.23 20.64 31.40
C VAL A 531 -6.82 19.81 32.54
N ARG A 532 -7.71 20.40 33.36
CA ARG A 532 -8.42 19.64 34.42
C ARG A 532 -9.17 18.43 33.86
N ARG A 533 -10.00 18.62 32.83
CA ARG A 533 -10.78 17.54 32.22
C ARG A 533 -9.92 16.45 31.58
N TRP A 534 -8.82 16.83 30.93
CA TRP A 534 -7.88 15.88 30.38
C TRP A 534 -7.20 15.07 31.48
N ASN A 535 -6.76 15.71 32.56
CA ASN A 535 -6.14 15.03 33.69
C ASN A 535 -7.11 14.06 34.36
N ASP A 536 -8.37 14.44 34.56
CA ASP A 536 -9.42 13.56 35.10
C ASP A 536 -9.63 12.31 34.23
N GLY A 537 -9.71 12.49 32.90
CA GLY A 537 -9.87 11.36 31.96
C GLY A 537 -8.62 10.47 31.87
N ARG A 538 -7.42 11.06 31.94
CA ARG A 538 -6.14 10.33 31.92
C ARG A 538 -5.93 9.54 33.20
N ALA A 539 -6.36 10.07 34.35
CA ALA A 539 -6.34 9.35 35.62
C ALA A 539 -7.20 8.08 35.52
N GLN A 540 -8.44 8.20 35.02
CA GLN A 540 -9.32 7.04 34.82
C GLN A 540 -8.72 6.01 33.85
N ALA A 541 -8.14 6.45 32.72
CA ALA A 541 -7.50 5.54 31.76
C ALA A 541 -6.25 4.85 32.36
N THR A 542 -5.50 5.58 33.18
CA THR A 542 -4.32 5.06 33.91
C THR A 542 -4.73 4.03 34.95
N ASP A 543 -5.75 4.33 35.75
CA ASP A 543 -6.26 3.41 36.78
C ASP A 543 -6.80 2.12 36.13
N ALA A 544 -7.57 2.25 35.04
CA ALA A 544 -8.07 1.10 34.29
C ALA A 544 -6.94 0.26 33.69
N TYR A 545 -5.92 0.90 33.12
CA TYR A 545 -4.75 0.22 32.57
C TYR A 545 -3.98 -0.54 33.65
N SER A 546 -3.67 0.12 34.77
CA SER A 546 -2.95 -0.49 35.90
C SER A 546 -3.73 -1.65 36.52
N TRP A 547 -5.04 -1.48 36.75
CA TRP A 547 -5.89 -2.56 37.26
C TRP A 547 -5.90 -3.77 36.32
N MET A 548 -6.06 -3.57 35.00
CA MET A 548 -5.99 -4.69 34.04
C MET A 548 -4.64 -5.39 34.06
N LEU A 549 -3.55 -4.66 34.28
CA LEU A 549 -2.21 -5.24 34.40
C LEU A 549 -2.02 -6.05 35.70
N GLU A 550 -2.60 -5.60 36.81
CA GLU A 550 -2.63 -6.33 38.08
C GLU A 550 -3.45 -7.63 37.99
N GLU A 551 -4.52 -7.63 37.19
CA GLU A 551 -5.35 -8.81 36.90
C GLU A 551 -4.75 -9.72 35.80
N ASP A 552 -3.48 -9.54 35.43
CA ASP A 552 -2.77 -10.30 34.40
C ASP A 552 -3.43 -10.28 32.99
N VAL A 553 -4.19 -9.23 32.66
CA VAL A 553 -4.74 -9.03 31.31
C VAL A 553 -3.59 -8.78 30.33
N ALA A 554 -3.68 -9.37 29.13
CA ALA A 554 -2.67 -9.19 28.09
C ALA A 554 -2.45 -7.71 27.77
N ARG A 555 -1.18 -7.27 27.71
CA ARG A 555 -0.77 -5.87 27.50
C ARG A 555 -1.37 -5.24 26.24
N GLU A 556 -1.53 -6.04 25.19
CA GLU A 556 -2.12 -5.59 23.93
C GLU A 556 -3.61 -5.20 24.06
N ILE A 557 -4.32 -5.81 25.02
CA ILE A 557 -5.71 -5.52 25.38
C ILE A 557 -5.78 -4.40 26.42
N ALA A 558 -4.96 -4.46 27.46
CA ALA A 558 -4.98 -3.47 28.54
C ALA A 558 -4.77 -2.04 28.02
N ARG A 559 -3.92 -1.86 27.02
CA ARG A 559 -3.58 -0.53 26.46
C ARG A 559 -4.65 0.09 25.55
N ILE A 560 -5.75 -0.61 25.22
CA ILE A 560 -6.70 -0.19 24.18
C ILE A 560 -7.28 1.21 24.44
N ASP A 561 -7.63 1.50 25.69
CA ASP A 561 -8.27 2.76 26.08
C ASP A 561 -7.27 3.87 26.43
N LEU A 562 -5.96 3.64 26.26
CA LEU A 562 -4.98 4.71 26.44
C LEU A 562 -5.19 5.81 25.38
N PRO A 563 -5.25 7.09 25.79
CA PRO A 563 -5.56 8.18 24.88
C PRO A 563 -4.43 8.41 23.87
N LEU A 564 -4.74 9.02 22.73
CA LEU A 564 -3.74 9.35 21.70
C LEU A 564 -2.66 10.36 22.15
N SER A 565 -2.90 11.04 23.27
CA SER A 565 -1.89 11.90 23.92
C SER A 565 -0.77 11.12 24.59
N THR A 566 -0.89 9.80 24.74
CA THR A 566 0.15 8.94 25.32
C THR A 566 1.41 9.00 24.45
N TYR A 567 2.57 9.12 25.08
CA TYR A 567 3.86 9.09 24.39
C TYR A 567 4.24 7.68 23.95
N THR A 568 4.86 7.60 22.78
CA THR A 568 5.46 6.40 22.20
C THR A 568 6.87 6.73 21.76
N GLN A 569 7.74 5.72 21.70
CA GLN A 569 9.13 5.87 21.26
C GLN A 569 9.36 5.11 19.97
N TRP A 570 10.27 5.56 19.12
CA TRP A 570 10.68 4.78 17.96
C TRP A 570 12.09 5.06 17.49
N TYR A 571 12.64 4.11 16.74
CA TYR A 571 13.81 4.34 15.91
C TYR A 571 13.36 4.60 14.47
N TRP A 572 13.86 5.69 13.90
CA TRP A 572 13.59 6.06 12.52
C TRP A 572 14.88 6.20 11.72
N LYS A 573 15.05 5.37 10.69
CA LYS A 573 16.10 5.53 9.68
C LYS A 573 15.54 6.17 8.41
N ILE A 574 16.26 7.13 7.83
CA ILE A 574 15.88 7.80 6.58
C ILE A 574 17.11 8.41 5.88
N ASP A 575 17.12 8.43 4.55
CA ASP A 575 18.12 9.15 3.77
C ASP A 575 17.82 10.66 3.68
N LEU A 576 18.83 11.46 3.33
CA LEU A 576 18.74 12.91 3.31
C LEU A 576 17.74 13.44 2.27
N HIS A 577 17.54 12.76 1.13
CA HIS A 577 16.55 13.21 0.14
C HIS A 577 15.14 13.16 0.72
N ASN A 578 14.78 12.01 1.27
CA ASN A 578 13.46 11.79 1.86
C ASN A 578 13.26 12.57 3.16
N LEU A 579 14.33 12.73 3.94
CA LEU A 579 14.29 13.57 5.14
C LEU A 579 14.00 15.02 4.78
N LEU A 580 14.66 15.59 3.77
CA LEU A 580 14.40 16.96 3.36
C LEU A 580 12.99 17.15 2.81
N HIS A 581 12.44 16.15 2.11
CA HIS A 581 11.03 16.16 1.70
C HIS A 581 10.08 16.15 2.91
N PHE A 582 10.31 15.26 3.87
CA PHE A 582 9.56 15.24 5.12
C PHE A 582 9.63 16.60 5.83
N LEU A 583 10.84 17.17 5.95
CA LEU A 583 11.04 18.46 6.58
C LEU A 583 10.27 19.57 5.86
N SER A 584 10.31 19.65 4.52
CA SER A 584 9.53 20.63 3.76
C SER A 584 8.03 20.61 4.08
N LEU A 585 7.46 19.43 4.34
CA LEU A 585 6.04 19.30 4.70
C LEU A 585 5.75 19.61 6.17
N ARG A 586 6.74 19.51 7.06
CA ARG A 586 6.54 19.54 8.51
C ARG A 586 7.06 20.80 9.18
N VAL A 587 8.03 21.50 8.59
CA VAL A 587 8.44 22.84 9.03
C VAL A 587 7.50 23.94 8.53
N ASP A 588 6.56 23.61 7.64
CA ASP A 588 5.58 24.56 7.11
C ASP A 588 4.78 25.23 8.26
N PRO A 589 4.58 26.56 8.23
CA PRO A 589 3.81 27.27 9.26
C PRO A 589 2.38 26.76 9.47
N HIS A 590 1.76 26.16 8.45
CA HIS A 590 0.42 25.58 8.52
C HIS A 590 0.42 24.15 9.05
N ALA A 591 1.57 23.49 9.13
CA ALA A 591 1.68 22.19 9.79
C ALA A 591 1.34 22.31 11.27
N GLN A 592 0.79 21.23 11.84
CA GLN A 592 0.44 21.22 13.25
C GLN A 592 1.68 21.47 14.13
N ARG A 593 1.56 22.34 15.13
CA ARG A 593 2.67 22.76 16.01
C ARG A 593 3.46 21.57 16.56
N GLU A 594 2.77 20.52 17.03
CA GLU A 594 3.43 19.38 17.67
C GLU A 594 4.28 18.56 16.74
N ILE A 595 3.99 18.45 15.44
CA ILE A 595 4.92 17.79 14.50
C ILE A 595 6.00 18.75 14.01
N ARG A 596 5.67 20.05 13.94
CA ARG A 596 6.58 21.09 13.48
C ARG A 596 7.80 21.23 14.38
N VAL A 597 7.63 21.22 15.70
CA VAL A 597 8.76 21.32 16.65
C VAL A 597 9.76 20.16 16.53
N TYR A 598 9.30 18.95 16.18
CA TYR A 598 10.21 17.83 15.90
C TYR A 598 10.97 18.04 14.59
N ALA A 599 10.27 18.54 13.56
CA ALA A 599 10.89 18.83 12.27
C ALA A 599 11.90 19.98 12.37
N GLU A 600 11.64 21.01 13.18
CA GLU A 600 12.58 22.11 13.46
C GLU A 600 13.90 21.58 14.04
N ILE A 601 13.84 20.71 15.05
CA ILE A 601 15.04 20.09 15.64
C ILE A 601 15.75 19.19 14.62
N MET A 602 15.01 18.37 13.86
CA MET A 602 15.61 17.54 12.82
C MET A 602 16.27 18.35 11.72
N ALA A 603 15.70 19.50 11.35
CA ALA A 603 16.31 20.42 10.40
C ALA A 603 17.63 21.00 10.95
N GLY A 604 17.69 21.31 12.25
CA GLY A 604 18.93 21.69 12.92
C GLY A 604 19.98 20.58 12.97
N ILE A 605 19.56 19.33 13.15
CA ILE A 605 20.45 18.17 13.06
C ILE A 605 20.99 18.03 11.62
N VAL A 606 20.13 18.18 10.60
CA VAL A 606 20.55 18.16 9.20
C VAL A 606 21.55 19.29 8.89
N LYS A 607 21.34 20.49 9.44
CA LYS A 607 22.29 21.62 9.31
C LYS A 607 23.69 21.26 9.80
N ARG A 608 23.79 20.42 10.85
CA ARG A 608 25.07 19.98 11.41
C ARG A 608 25.69 18.80 10.66
N VAL A 609 24.89 17.90 10.09
CA VAL A 609 25.37 16.73 9.34
C VAL A 609 25.74 17.08 7.88
N ALA A 610 24.89 17.85 7.20
CA ALA A 610 25.04 18.20 5.78
C ALA A 610 24.71 19.69 5.55
N PRO A 611 25.57 20.62 6.03
CA PRO A 611 25.30 22.06 6.01
C PRO A 611 25.07 22.64 4.60
N LEU A 612 25.74 22.15 3.56
CA LEU A 612 25.59 22.65 2.19
C LEU A 612 24.28 22.17 1.57
N SER A 613 23.91 20.91 1.84
CA SER A 613 22.61 20.36 1.43
C SER A 613 21.45 21.03 2.16
N TYR A 614 21.62 21.32 3.46
CA TYR A 614 20.68 22.13 4.25
C TYR A 614 20.53 23.53 3.66
N GLU A 615 21.64 24.23 3.39
CA GLU A 615 21.62 25.56 2.80
C GLU A 615 20.88 25.57 1.46
N ALA A 616 21.15 24.58 0.60
CA ALA A 616 20.47 24.45 -0.68
C ALA A 616 18.97 24.15 -0.52
N TRP A 617 18.58 23.32 0.45
CA TRP A 617 17.18 23.03 0.75
C TRP A 617 16.42 24.26 1.24
N VAL A 618 16.98 25.03 2.19
CA VAL A 618 16.36 26.27 2.66
C VAL A 618 16.14 27.22 1.49
N ASP A 619 17.18 27.44 0.67
CA ASP A 619 17.13 28.41 -0.43
C ASP A 619 16.15 28.00 -1.55
N TYR A 620 16.14 26.73 -1.96
CA TYR A 620 15.41 26.27 -3.15
C TYR A 620 14.04 25.68 -2.85
N ASP A 621 13.83 25.07 -1.68
CA ASP A 621 12.61 24.33 -1.38
C ASP A 621 11.73 25.02 -0.33
N LEU A 622 12.32 25.69 0.67
CA LEU A 622 11.54 26.41 1.69
C LEU A 622 11.25 27.85 1.28
N THR A 623 12.28 28.59 0.88
CA THR A 623 12.14 30.00 0.48
C THR A 623 11.95 30.16 -1.03
N GLY A 624 12.20 29.10 -1.80
CA GLY A 624 12.06 29.12 -3.25
C GLY A 624 10.62 28.84 -3.67
N THR A 625 10.01 29.78 -4.41
CA THR A 625 8.67 29.58 -4.98
C THR A 625 8.72 29.45 -6.50
N PRO A 626 8.14 28.41 -7.11
CA PRO A 626 8.07 28.32 -8.56
C PRO A 626 7.14 29.40 -9.13
N MET A 627 7.55 29.97 -10.27
CA MET A 627 6.75 30.93 -11.02
C MET A 627 6.12 30.26 -12.25
N SER A 628 4.82 30.49 -12.44
CA SER A 628 4.09 30.09 -13.62
C SER A 628 4.57 30.87 -14.86
N ARG A 629 4.20 30.40 -16.05
CA ARG A 629 4.49 31.14 -17.29
C ARG A 629 3.95 32.57 -17.24
N GLY A 630 2.74 32.77 -16.74
CA GLY A 630 2.12 34.09 -16.64
C GLY A 630 2.88 35.02 -15.70
N GLU A 631 3.26 34.51 -14.51
CA GLU A 631 4.05 35.26 -13.52
C GLU A 631 5.42 35.68 -14.10
N LEU A 632 6.04 34.82 -14.91
CA LEU A 632 7.27 35.16 -15.62
C LEU A 632 7.08 36.24 -16.69
N GLU A 633 5.94 36.26 -17.40
CA GLU A 633 5.63 37.34 -18.35
C GLU A 633 5.43 38.68 -17.64
N VAL A 634 4.77 38.69 -16.48
CA VAL A 634 4.65 39.88 -15.63
C VAL A 634 6.04 40.42 -15.25
N LEU A 635 6.96 39.55 -14.83
CA LEU A 635 8.34 39.98 -14.54
C LEU A 635 9.10 40.47 -15.78
N ARG A 636 8.92 39.85 -16.96
CA ARG A 636 9.57 40.30 -18.22
C ARG A 636 9.06 41.65 -18.71
N ALA A 637 7.82 41.98 -18.37
CA ALA A 637 7.22 43.28 -18.64
C ALA A 637 7.74 44.37 -17.68
N LEU A 638 8.29 44.01 -16.51
CA LEU A 638 8.85 44.94 -15.54
C LEU A 638 10.39 45.04 -15.60
N VAL A 639 11.08 43.95 -15.99
CA VAL A 639 12.53 43.82 -15.95
C VAL A 639 13.08 43.53 -17.34
N GLU A 640 14.21 44.15 -17.70
CA GLU A 640 14.94 43.87 -18.93
C GLU A 640 16.38 43.42 -18.67
N ARG A 641 16.95 42.74 -19.66
CA ARG A 641 18.35 42.30 -19.59
C ARG A 641 19.29 43.48 -19.77
N GLU A 642 20.34 43.52 -18.97
CA GLU A 642 21.45 44.47 -19.06
C GLU A 642 22.74 43.70 -19.38
N GLY A 643 23.13 43.69 -20.66
CA GLY A 643 24.26 42.87 -21.12
C GLY A 643 23.98 41.37 -21.07
N GLU A 644 25.04 40.55 -20.95
CA GLU A 644 24.91 39.09 -20.90
C GLU A 644 24.43 38.58 -19.53
N ASP A 645 24.92 39.17 -18.44
CA ASP A 645 24.74 38.68 -17.06
C ASP A 645 23.92 39.62 -16.13
N GLY A 646 23.47 40.78 -16.60
CA GLY A 646 22.75 41.77 -15.81
C GLY A 646 21.25 41.83 -16.07
N ALA A 647 20.51 42.42 -15.12
CA ALA A 647 19.09 42.75 -15.26
C ALA A 647 18.81 44.11 -14.59
N ARG A 648 17.94 44.91 -15.21
CA ARG A 648 17.51 46.22 -14.68
C ARG A 648 16.00 46.41 -14.84
N ALA A 649 15.41 47.23 -13.97
CA ALA A 649 14.00 47.60 -14.11
C ALA A 649 13.79 48.45 -15.38
N ARG A 650 12.70 48.19 -16.10
CA ARG A 650 12.26 49.02 -17.22
C ARG A 650 11.75 50.37 -16.69
N ALA A 651 12.25 51.47 -17.26
CA ALA A 651 11.90 52.80 -16.79
C ALA A 651 10.39 53.08 -16.96
N GLY A 652 9.73 53.48 -15.87
CA GLY A 652 8.29 53.81 -15.86
C GLY A 652 7.35 52.61 -16.01
N ALA A 653 7.85 51.38 -15.93
CA ALA A 653 7.02 50.18 -16.03
C ALA A 653 6.21 49.95 -14.75
N SER A 654 4.89 49.92 -14.91
CA SER A 654 3.94 49.50 -13.87
C SER A 654 2.85 48.64 -14.52
N LEU A 655 2.43 47.58 -13.83
CA LEU A 655 1.33 46.74 -14.27
C LEU A 655 0.22 46.84 -13.24
N ASP A 656 -0.99 47.17 -13.69
CA ASP A 656 -2.19 47.08 -12.89
C ASP A 656 -2.84 45.70 -13.04
N VAL A 657 -3.92 45.47 -12.30
CA VAL A 657 -4.64 44.18 -12.31
C VAL A 657 -5.12 43.84 -13.73
N ALA A 658 -5.64 44.81 -14.49
CA ALA A 658 -6.14 44.60 -15.84
C ALA A 658 -5.01 44.16 -16.80
N ALA A 659 -3.85 44.80 -16.73
CA ALA A 659 -2.68 44.42 -17.52
C ALA A 659 -2.16 43.02 -17.17
N MET A 660 -2.22 42.62 -15.88
CA MET A 660 -1.86 41.26 -15.48
C MET A 660 -2.89 40.21 -15.94
N GLU A 661 -4.17 40.57 -16.00
CA GLU A 661 -5.23 39.71 -16.55
C GLU A 661 -5.05 39.50 -18.07
N GLU A 662 -4.65 40.53 -18.82
CA GLU A 662 -4.30 40.43 -20.24
C GLU A 662 -3.10 39.50 -20.50
N LEU A 663 -2.16 39.44 -19.55
CA LEU A 663 -1.02 38.49 -19.57
C LEU A 663 -1.43 37.06 -19.17
N GLY A 664 -2.71 36.84 -18.84
CA GLY A 664 -3.31 35.53 -18.63
C GLY A 664 -3.30 35.03 -17.19
N LEU A 665 -3.12 35.92 -16.20
CA LEU A 665 -3.31 35.58 -14.79
C LEU A 665 -4.78 35.81 -14.40
N SER A 666 -5.38 34.87 -13.67
CA SER A 666 -6.66 35.10 -13.01
C SER A 666 -6.51 36.02 -11.79
N ALA A 667 -7.61 36.63 -11.32
CA ALA A 667 -7.60 37.45 -10.09
C ALA A 667 -7.04 36.71 -8.86
N ARG A 668 -7.14 35.38 -8.80
CA ARG A 668 -6.51 34.56 -7.76
C ARG A 668 -4.99 34.47 -7.94
N GLU A 669 -4.53 34.17 -9.14
CA GLU A 669 -3.10 34.09 -9.46
C GLU A 669 -2.39 35.43 -9.32
N ILE A 670 -3.08 36.55 -9.60
CA ILE A 670 -2.54 37.89 -9.34
C ILE A 670 -2.28 38.08 -7.85
N ARG A 671 -3.22 37.71 -6.98
CA ARG A 671 -3.01 37.78 -5.53
C ARG A 671 -1.87 36.87 -5.09
N GLU A 672 -1.82 35.63 -5.58
CA GLU A 672 -0.75 34.69 -5.26
C GLU A 672 0.62 35.23 -5.73
N PHE A 673 0.72 35.80 -6.93
CA PHE A 673 1.93 36.43 -7.45
C PHE A 673 2.40 37.60 -6.59
N VAL A 674 1.49 38.52 -6.23
CA VAL A 674 1.82 39.67 -5.38
C VAL A 674 2.33 39.20 -4.01
N THR A 675 1.68 38.18 -3.42
CA THR A 675 2.15 37.58 -2.16
C THR A 675 3.53 36.92 -2.30
N LYS A 676 3.89 36.37 -3.47
CA LYS A 676 5.25 35.84 -3.71
C LYS A 676 6.34 36.92 -3.73
N LEU A 677 5.98 38.18 -3.93
CA LEU A 677 6.92 39.31 -3.90
C LEU A 677 7.20 39.81 -2.49
N ASP A 678 6.36 39.43 -1.51
CA ASP A 678 6.60 39.77 -0.11
C ASP A 678 7.91 39.10 0.36
N PRO A 679 8.76 39.82 1.11
CA PRO A 679 10.00 39.26 1.61
C PRO A 679 9.71 38.11 2.57
N ALA A 680 10.07 36.88 2.18
CA ALA A 680 9.99 35.72 3.05
C ALA A 680 11.20 35.68 4.01
N PRO A 681 11.00 35.60 5.33
CA PRO A 681 12.11 35.41 6.26
C PRO A 681 12.77 34.06 6.00
N ARG A 682 14.11 34.04 5.95
CA ARG A 682 14.86 32.79 5.87
C ARG A 682 14.81 32.13 7.26
N PRO A 683 14.19 30.95 7.41
CA PRO A 683 14.19 30.27 8.70
C PRO A 683 15.61 29.83 9.04
N ASP A 684 15.97 29.96 10.31
CA ASP A 684 17.19 29.37 10.86
C ASP A 684 16.80 28.34 11.92
N PHE A 685 17.17 27.08 11.67
CA PHE A 685 16.85 25.95 12.53
C PHE A 685 18.05 25.62 13.44
N GLU A 686 18.74 26.63 13.98
CA GLU A 686 19.86 26.39 14.90
C GLU A 686 19.42 25.62 16.14
N LEU A 687 20.27 24.67 16.56
CA LEU A 687 20.02 23.88 17.77
C LEU A 687 20.57 24.61 18.99
N ASP A 688 19.75 24.73 20.03
CA ASP A 688 20.22 25.14 21.35
C ASP A 688 20.84 23.94 22.07
N LEU A 689 22.17 23.84 21.99
CA LEU A 689 22.93 22.76 22.62
C LEU A 689 22.83 22.77 24.15
N SER A 690 22.46 23.88 24.78
CA SER A 690 22.32 23.93 26.24
C SER A 690 21.12 23.12 26.76
N THR A 691 20.17 22.80 25.88
CA THR A 691 18.99 21.98 26.18
C THR A 691 19.25 20.48 26.03
N MET A 692 20.40 20.09 25.48
CA MET A 692 20.73 18.70 25.20
C MET A 692 20.89 17.91 26.50
N GLN A 693 20.24 16.76 26.56
CA GLN A 693 20.24 15.84 27.69
C GLN A 693 21.03 14.58 27.37
N ASP A 694 21.61 13.98 28.41
CA ASP A 694 22.30 12.70 28.31
C ASP A 694 21.31 11.54 28.22
N ALA A 695 21.72 10.47 27.53
CA ALA A 695 20.89 9.29 27.30
C ALA A 695 20.43 8.61 28.61
N GLU A 696 21.28 8.65 29.65
CA GLU A 696 20.99 8.04 30.96
C GLU A 696 19.83 8.77 31.67
N ASP A 697 19.85 10.11 31.67
CA ASP A 697 18.82 10.94 32.32
C ASP A 697 17.45 10.77 31.64
N VAL A 698 17.45 10.72 30.31
CA VAL A 698 16.22 10.49 29.52
C VAL A 698 15.68 9.08 29.77
N ALA A 699 16.56 8.07 29.81
CA ALA A 699 16.18 6.69 30.08
C ALA A 699 15.61 6.54 31.51
N GLU A 700 16.20 7.19 32.50
CA GLU A 700 15.68 7.18 33.88
C GLU A 700 14.29 7.83 33.96
N THR A 701 14.11 9.00 33.33
CA THR A 701 12.82 9.70 33.27
C THR A 701 11.74 8.83 32.63
N MET A 702 12.06 8.20 31.50
CA MET A 702 11.14 7.29 30.80
C MET A 702 10.83 6.05 31.63
N SER A 703 11.83 5.46 32.31
CA SER A 703 11.64 4.28 33.15
C SER A 703 10.76 4.56 34.36
N ARG A 704 10.85 5.75 34.97
CA ARG A 704 10.01 6.15 36.10
C ARG A 704 8.54 6.32 35.72
N ALA A 705 8.26 6.59 34.44
CA ALA A 705 6.90 6.72 33.94
C ALA A 705 6.24 5.39 33.57
N VAL A 706 6.99 4.28 33.60
CA VAL A 706 6.44 2.94 33.39
C VAL A 706 5.80 2.45 34.70
N PRO A 707 4.56 1.95 34.68
CA PRO A 707 3.92 1.42 35.88
C PRO A 707 4.74 0.30 36.52
N GLN A 708 4.92 0.37 37.84
CA GLN A 708 5.50 -0.73 38.62
C GLN A 708 4.37 -1.68 39.04
N ILE A 709 4.44 -2.92 38.57
CA ILE A 709 3.48 -3.96 38.93
C ILE A 709 4.15 -4.86 39.96
N GLU A 710 3.66 -4.83 41.20
CA GLU A 710 4.00 -5.85 42.20
C GLU A 710 3.23 -7.12 41.85
N ARG A 711 3.94 -8.16 41.40
CA ARG A 711 3.32 -9.47 41.18
C ARG A 711 3.03 -10.11 42.53
N SER A 712 1.76 -10.42 42.78
CA SER A 712 1.34 -11.20 43.95
C SER A 712 1.70 -12.68 43.83
#